data_AF-A0A8K0XE70-F1
#
_entry.id   AF-A0A8K0XE70-F1
#
_cell.length_a   1.000
_cell.length_b   1.000
_cell.length_c   1.000
_cell.angle_alpha   90.00
_cell.angle_beta   90.00
_cell.angle_gamma   90.00
#
_symmetry.space_group_name_H-M   'P 1'
#
loop_
_entity.id
_entity.type
_entity.pdbx_description
1 polymer ?
#
loop_
_entity_poly.entity_id
_entity_poly.type
_entity_poly.pdbx_seq_one_letter_code
_entity_poly.pdbx_strand_id
1 'polypeptide(L)'
;MASKKDNKLAFLSMPAPASYVAGLGRGASGFTTRSDIGPAREGPSAEAVAEAQARRGEEPEVDAEQFQDPDNEYGLFAGTTYEQDDEEADKIYETVDQNMDARRRARREARENAELAQHRAERPKIQLQFADLKRGLSVVSDQEWENIPEVGNLTRKKRRKDERSFVVPDSIIVGDRAQTEYESSLDANQQRNGGLETPADSGTMTNFIEIGQARDKILSLKLDQISGTSTTSGSATSVDPKGYLTSLNSVVLKSEAEIGDIKRARMLFDSLVKSNPKHAPGWIAAACLEEHAGRMVAARKLIKAGCEQCPKSEDVWLEAARLHNNNDAKVILANAVQHVGQSVKVWLAAADLEQDVKAKKRVLRKALENIPNSVRLWKETVNLESSVSDARILLSRAVEVIPLSVELWLALARLETPDRAKAVLNKARKSVPTSHEIWIAAGRLLEQEATSDPDKPVEARNKELDVVDKTIEAGVRELRRHQVLLTREQWLKEAERCEAEGSPRTCEAIIKATVAMEVEEEDRLDTWVTDAESAEARGMVGTARAILAYALKVFPDKRNLWRKAADLEKTHGTRESLDAVLSQAVHYCPQAEVLWLMSAKEKWNAGDVPAAREVLEKAFVANPESEQIWLAAVKLEAENGELGVARELLVRARTVADTERIWMKSAVFERQQGQYAAALETVSTALSKFPKFAKLYMIQGQIHQLQKNYAAARGSYAAGVKACPKEITLWILASKLEELDGKSIKARALLEKGRLVNPGNEMLWAESVGVEERSGGTAQAQAMLARGLQECPTSGILWSMSIWAEPRPTRKSRSVDALKKSKDNAIVTCTVARLFWAERKVDKARVWFARSVATEQDKDIGDHWGWWVKFERQHGTPEHVAEVIKQCVAAEPHHGLVWQAIVKDDKNVGKSTKEILELVAEALQ
;
A
#
# COMPACT_ATOMS: atom_id res chain seq x y z
N MET A 1 -20.63 47.09 -13.90
CA MET A 1 -20.18 47.05 -15.31
C MET A 1 -20.89 45.89 -15.98
N ALA A 2 -21.88 46.18 -16.85
CA ALA A 2 -21.86 45.88 -18.30
C ALA A 2 -21.55 44.39 -18.60
N SER A 3 -22.48 43.61 -19.15
CA SER A 3 -22.88 43.71 -20.55
C SER A 3 -24.35 43.33 -20.73
N LYS A 4 -25.17 44.29 -21.21
CA LYS A 4 -26.39 43.99 -21.97
C LYS A 4 -25.92 43.27 -23.23
N LYS A 5 -26.28 41.99 -23.38
CA LYS A 5 -26.22 41.32 -24.68
C LYS A 5 -27.49 41.72 -25.43
N ASP A 6 -27.33 42.48 -26.50
CA ASP A 6 -28.43 42.87 -27.37
C ASP A 6 -29.12 41.62 -27.94
N ASN A 7 -30.45 41.58 -27.84
CA ASN A 7 -31.26 40.48 -28.32
C ASN A 7 -31.19 40.45 -29.87
N LYS A 8 -30.41 39.52 -30.42
CA LYS A 8 -30.13 39.43 -31.87
C LYS A 8 -31.38 39.27 -32.74
N LEU A 9 -32.51 38.88 -32.16
CA LEU A 9 -33.78 38.67 -32.87
C LEU A 9 -34.74 39.87 -32.76
N ALA A 10 -34.34 40.98 -32.12
CA ALA A 10 -35.20 42.14 -31.94
C ALA A 10 -35.71 42.78 -33.26
N PHE A 11 -34.99 42.59 -34.36
CA PHE A 11 -35.38 43.12 -35.67
C PHE A 11 -36.65 42.47 -36.25
N LEU A 12 -37.04 41.27 -35.82
CA LEU A 12 -38.27 40.59 -36.27
C LEU A 12 -39.55 41.22 -35.71
N SER A 13 -39.46 41.88 -34.55
CA SER A 13 -40.57 42.58 -33.91
C SER A 13 -40.66 44.07 -34.26
N MET A 14 -39.70 44.60 -35.03
CA MET A 14 -39.70 46.00 -35.46
C MET A 14 -40.29 46.14 -36.87
N PRO A 15 -41.11 47.15 -37.14
CA PRO A 15 -41.57 47.45 -38.49
C PRO A 15 -40.38 47.92 -39.37
N ALA A 16 -40.40 47.56 -40.66
CA ALA A 16 -39.35 47.95 -41.59
C ALA A 16 -39.26 49.49 -41.74
N PRO A 17 -38.06 50.09 -41.78
CA PRO A 17 -37.91 51.54 -41.96
C PRO A 17 -38.49 52.00 -43.31
N ALA A 18 -39.31 53.04 -43.29
CA ALA A 18 -40.15 53.49 -44.42
C ALA A 18 -39.40 53.92 -45.70
N SER A 19 -38.06 54.02 -45.67
CA SER A 19 -37.22 54.45 -46.81
C SER A 19 -36.20 53.38 -47.23
N TYR A 20 -36.25 52.19 -46.65
CA TYR A 20 -35.28 51.13 -46.92
C TYR A 20 -35.73 50.27 -48.12
N VAL A 21 -34.98 50.33 -49.21
CA VAL A 21 -35.15 49.43 -50.36
C VAL A 21 -34.25 48.20 -50.17
N ALA A 22 -34.86 47.05 -49.91
CA ALA A 22 -34.15 45.80 -49.71
C ALA A 22 -33.33 45.43 -50.96
N GLY A 23 -32.03 45.13 -50.77
CA GLY A 23 -31.07 44.88 -51.86
C GLY A 23 -30.04 46.01 -51.99
N LEU A 24 -30.49 47.22 -52.35
CA LEU A 24 -29.62 48.40 -52.48
C LEU A 24 -29.12 48.89 -51.10
N GLY A 25 -30.00 48.94 -50.09
CA GLY A 25 -29.64 49.34 -48.73
C GLY A 25 -28.77 48.34 -47.95
N ARG A 26 -28.60 47.11 -48.46
CA ARG A 26 -27.68 46.08 -47.95
C ARG A 26 -26.30 46.16 -48.62
N GLY A 27 -26.14 46.99 -49.66
CA GLY A 27 -24.92 47.03 -50.47
C GLY A 27 -24.72 45.79 -51.36
N ALA A 28 -25.79 45.05 -51.67
CA ALA A 28 -25.73 43.89 -52.54
C ALA A 28 -25.90 44.32 -54.01
N SER A 29 -24.86 44.14 -54.83
CA SER A 29 -24.97 44.28 -56.30
C SER A 29 -25.35 42.94 -56.92
N GLY A 30 -26.41 42.89 -57.72
CA GLY A 30 -26.78 41.70 -58.48
C GLY A 30 -25.77 41.40 -59.58
N PHE A 31 -25.37 40.14 -59.71
CA PHE A 31 -24.62 39.67 -60.87
C PHE A 31 -25.53 39.71 -62.11
N THR A 32 -25.17 40.54 -63.09
CA THR A 32 -25.94 40.72 -64.32
C THR A 32 -25.77 39.49 -65.22
N THR A 33 -26.88 38.82 -65.51
CA THR A 33 -26.97 37.71 -66.47
C THR A 33 -27.18 38.26 -67.89
N ARG A 34 -26.80 37.45 -68.88
CA ARG A 34 -26.53 37.81 -70.28
C ARG A 34 -27.74 38.30 -71.12
N SER A 35 -28.92 38.46 -70.54
CA SER A 35 -30.10 38.97 -71.24
C SER A 35 -30.23 40.50 -71.22
N ASP A 36 -29.44 41.21 -70.40
CA ASP A 36 -29.62 42.67 -70.20
C ASP A 36 -28.60 43.59 -70.88
N ILE A 37 -27.51 43.11 -71.53
CA ILE A 37 -26.62 43.99 -72.32
C ILE A 37 -25.98 43.23 -73.51
N GLY A 38 -26.08 43.80 -74.71
CA GLY A 38 -25.45 43.32 -75.97
C GLY A 38 -23.90 43.34 -76.02
N PRO A 39 -23.27 43.16 -77.20
CA PRO A 39 -22.33 42.07 -77.48
C PRO A 39 -20.82 42.32 -77.29
N ALA A 40 -20.09 41.20 -77.17
CA ALA A 40 -18.63 40.99 -77.23
C ALA A 40 -17.86 41.46 -75.97
N ARG A 41 -17.17 40.59 -75.22
CA ARG A 41 -16.05 39.71 -75.63
C ARG A 41 -15.63 38.88 -74.41
N GLU A 42 -15.10 37.69 -74.68
CA GLU A 42 -14.92 36.55 -73.77
C GLU A 42 -13.87 36.74 -72.67
N GLY A 43 -14.22 36.27 -71.46
CA GLY A 43 -13.33 36.05 -70.31
C GLY A 43 -13.33 34.56 -69.91
N PRO A 44 -12.40 34.15 -69.02
CA PRO A 44 -11.74 32.84 -69.04
C PRO A 44 -12.64 31.61 -68.85
N SER A 45 -12.19 30.49 -69.41
CA SER A 45 -12.92 29.22 -69.57
C SER A 45 -13.30 28.52 -68.25
N ALA A 46 -14.36 27.72 -68.35
CA ALA A 46 -15.02 27.01 -67.25
C ALA A 46 -14.12 26.09 -66.42
N GLU A 47 -13.00 25.61 -66.97
CA GLU A 47 -12.05 24.74 -66.24
C GLU A 47 -11.27 25.49 -65.14
N ALA A 48 -10.93 26.76 -65.35
CA ALA A 48 -10.23 27.58 -64.34
C ALA A 48 -11.13 27.92 -63.15
N VAL A 49 -12.45 27.99 -63.38
CA VAL A 49 -13.46 28.23 -62.34
C VAL A 49 -13.79 26.93 -61.60
N ALA A 50 -13.85 25.81 -62.31
CA ALA A 50 -14.05 24.47 -61.73
C ALA A 50 -12.88 24.05 -60.83
N GLU A 51 -11.63 24.33 -61.20
CA GLU A 51 -10.46 24.05 -60.37
C GLU A 51 -10.43 24.92 -59.09
N ALA A 52 -10.96 26.15 -59.16
CA ALA A 52 -11.09 27.04 -58.02
C ALA A 52 -12.26 26.68 -57.06
N GLN A 53 -13.34 26.09 -57.59
CA GLN A 53 -14.48 25.57 -56.81
C GLN A 53 -14.18 24.21 -56.17
N ALA A 54 -13.44 23.32 -56.84
CA ALA A 54 -12.93 22.09 -56.24
C ALA A 54 -11.96 22.34 -55.08
N ARG A 55 -11.20 23.45 -55.13
CA ARG A 55 -10.36 23.90 -54.00
C ARG A 55 -11.13 24.39 -52.76
N ARG A 56 -12.45 24.62 -52.88
CA ARG A 56 -13.29 25.24 -51.83
C ARG A 56 -14.43 24.36 -51.28
N GLY A 57 -14.76 23.23 -51.92
CA GLY A 57 -15.46 22.09 -51.28
C GLY A 57 -16.91 22.30 -50.80
N GLU A 58 -17.80 22.85 -51.61
CA GLU A 58 -19.26 22.91 -51.36
C GLU A 58 -20.05 22.34 -52.56
N GLU A 59 -21.06 21.49 -52.32
CA GLU A 59 -21.95 20.89 -53.33
C GLU A 59 -23.32 21.63 -53.41
N PRO A 60 -23.94 21.77 -54.61
CA PRO A 60 -25.21 22.48 -54.80
C PRO A 60 -26.45 21.57 -54.71
N GLU A 61 -27.49 22.05 -54.02
CA GLU A 61 -28.84 21.45 -53.92
C GLU A 61 -29.78 22.06 -54.98
N VAL A 62 -30.56 21.24 -55.70
CA VAL A 62 -31.44 21.66 -56.82
C VAL A 62 -32.90 21.47 -56.43
N ASP A 63 -33.71 22.51 -56.59
CA ASP A 63 -35.16 22.52 -56.33
C ASP A 63 -35.97 22.10 -57.58
N ALA A 64 -36.95 21.21 -57.41
CA ALA A 64 -37.59 20.46 -58.49
C ALA A 64 -38.84 21.14 -59.08
N GLU A 65 -39.25 22.31 -58.57
CA GLU A 65 -40.40 23.07 -59.11
C GLU A 65 -40.02 24.05 -60.24
N GLN A 66 -38.75 24.05 -60.68
CA GLN A 66 -38.23 25.01 -61.65
C GLN A 66 -38.65 24.75 -63.13
N PHE A 67 -39.38 23.67 -63.42
CA PHE A 67 -39.73 23.27 -64.79
C PHE A 67 -41.20 22.82 -64.95
N GLN A 68 -42.15 23.73 -64.74
CA GLN A 68 -43.48 23.62 -65.38
C GLN A 68 -43.54 24.50 -66.62
N ASP A 69 -43.97 23.89 -67.73
CA ASP A 69 -43.91 24.44 -69.10
C ASP A 69 -44.57 25.83 -69.25
N PRO A 70 -43.89 26.84 -69.84
CA PRO A 70 -44.37 28.22 -70.01
C PRO A 70 -45.45 28.50 -71.07
N ASP A 71 -46.12 27.51 -71.66
CA ASP A 71 -47.05 27.71 -72.80
C ASP A 71 -48.42 28.33 -72.46
N ASN A 72 -48.55 28.99 -71.31
CA ASN A 72 -49.79 29.67 -70.89
C ASN A 72 -49.54 31.18 -70.77
N GLU A 73 -49.27 31.80 -71.91
CA GLU A 73 -49.06 33.24 -72.09
C GLU A 73 -50.39 34.04 -71.95
N TYR A 74 -50.98 34.04 -70.75
CA TYR A 74 -52.00 35.02 -70.38
C TYR A 74 -51.31 36.33 -70.00
N GLY A 75 -51.57 37.40 -70.75
CA GLY A 75 -51.20 38.77 -70.35
C GLY A 75 -50.08 39.46 -71.12
N LEU A 76 -49.60 38.93 -72.26
CA LEU A 76 -48.61 39.67 -73.08
C LEU A 76 -49.11 41.02 -73.60
N PHE A 77 -50.41 41.15 -73.83
CA PHE A 77 -51.03 42.40 -74.28
C PHE A 77 -51.52 43.29 -73.12
N ALA A 78 -51.42 42.83 -71.86
CA ALA A 78 -51.86 43.60 -70.69
C ALA A 78 -50.93 44.79 -70.35
N GLY A 79 -49.76 44.87 -71.00
CA GLY A 79 -48.77 45.94 -70.80
C GLY A 79 -48.83 47.09 -71.80
N THR A 80 -49.62 46.99 -72.87
CA THR A 80 -49.81 48.09 -73.84
C THR A 80 -50.95 49.01 -73.40
N THR A 81 -50.94 50.27 -73.84
CA THR A 81 -52.00 51.24 -73.50
C THR A 81 -53.35 50.72 -73.98
N TYR A 82 -54.24 50.42 -73.04
CA TYR A 82 -55.58 49.89 -73.28
C TYR A 82 -56.56 51.06 -73.32
N GLU A 83 -57.15 51.30 -74.49
CA GLU A 83 -58.03 52.44 -74.74
C GLU A 83 -59.51 52.02 -74.63
N GLN A 84 -60.44 52.99 -74.65
CA GLN A 84 -61.87 52.70 -74.43
C GLN A 84 -62.49 51.86 -75.55
N ASP A 85 -61.96 51.99 -76.76
CA ASP A 85 -62.31 51.17 -77.92
C ASP A 85 -61.81 49.73 -77.80
N ASP A 86 -60.65 49.49 -77.15
CA ASP A 86 -60.22 48.14 -76.80
C ASP A 86 -61.19 47.48 -75.78
N GLU A 87 -61.67 48.24 -74.78
CA GLU A 87 -62.66 47.75 -73.80
C GLU A 87 -64.00 47.41 -74.46
N GLU A 88 -64.44 48.21 -75.44
CA GLU A 88 -65.65 47.91 -76.21
C GLU A 88 -65.45 46.69 -77.12
N ALA A 89 -64.28 46.57 -77.76
CA ALA A 89 -63.95 45.41 -78.59
C ALA A 89 -63.90 44.13 -77.76
N ASP A 90 -63.24 44.13 -76.60
CA ASP A 90 -63.17 42.97 -75.72
C ASP A 90 -64.55 42.60 -75.17
N LYS A 91 -65.42 43.55 -74.85
CA LYS A 91 -66.83 43.25 -74.50
C LYS A 91 -67.58 42.58 -75.65
N ILE A 92 -67.33 43.01 -76.88
CA ILE A 92 -67.93 42.37 -78.06
C ILE A 92 -67.38 40.94 -78.23
N TYR A 93 -66.07 40.73 -78.11
CA TYR A 93 -65.49 39.40 -78.19
C TYR A 93 -65.92 38.51 -77.04
N GLU A 94 -66.00 39.01 -75.82
CA GLU A 94 -66.49 38.28 -74.66
C GLU A 94 -67.97 37.90 -74.82
N THR A 95 -68.79 38.78 -75.39
CA THR A 95 -70.19 38.42 -75.71
C THR A 95 -70.28 37.39 -76.84
N VAL A 96 -69.36 37.42 -77.81
CA VAL A 96 -69.24 36.36 -78.83
C VAL A 96 -68.83 35.03 -78.19
N ASP A 97 -67.82 35.01 -77.34
CA ASP A 97 -67.36 33.82 -76.64
C ASP A 97 -68.44 33.26 -75.71
N GLN A 98 -69.14 34.14 -74.98
CA GLN A 98 -70.28 33.74 -74.17
C GLN A 98 -71.41 33.12 -75.02
N ASN A 99 -71.67 33.65 -76.22
CA ASN A 99 -72.64 33.08 -77.15
C ASN A 99 -72.17 31.76 -77.77
N MET A 100 -70.86 31.62 -78.04
CA MET A 100 -70.27 30.37 -78.53
C MET A 100 -70.33 29.29 -77.46
N ASP A 101 -70.05 29.65 -76.19
CA ASP A 101 -70.17 28.75 -75.05
C ASP A 101 -71.62 28.42 -74.72
N ALA A 102 -72.56 29.36 -74.84
CA ALA A 102 -73.99 29.15 -74.54
C ALA A 102 -74.59 27.95 -75.30
N ARG A 103 -74.04 27.61 -76.48
CA ARG A 103 -74.46 26.45 -77.28
C ARG A 103 -74.30 25.11 -76.54
N ARG A 104 -73.37 25.00 -75.59
CA ARG A 104 -73.10 23.77 -74.83
C ARG A 104 -72.90 23.98 -73.32
N ARG A 105 -72.91 25.22 -72.83
CA ARG A 105 -72.63 25.61 -71.43
C ARG A 105 -73.42 24.77 -70.42
N ALA A 106 -74.75 24.78 -70.53
CA ALA A 106 -75.62 24.05 -69.58
C ALA A 106 -75.32 22.55 -69.50
N ARG A 107 -74.93 21.91 -70.61
CA ARG A 107 -74.63 20.47 -70.67
C ARG A 107 -73.19 20.15 -70.22
N ARG A 108 -72.24 21.05 -70.52
CA ARG A 108 -70.84 20.96 -70.07
C ARG A 108 -70.74 21.14 -68.56
N GLU A 109 -71.29 22.23 -68.03
CA GLU A 109 -71.28 22.55 -66.59
C GLU A 109 -72.03 21.50 -65.77
N ALA A 110 -73.15 20.97 -66.26
CA ALA A 110 -73.87 19.90 -65.57
C ALA A 110 -73.04 18.61 -65.49
N ARG A 111 -72.30 18.25 -66.55
CA ARG A 111 -71.41 17.08 -66.54
C ARG A 111 -70.21 17.33 -65.64
N GLU A 112 -69.58 18.49 -65.75
CA GLU A 112 -68.42 18.86 -64.92
C GLU A 112 -68.79 18.86 -63.43
N ASN A 113 -69.91 19.47 -63.05
CA ASN A 113 -70.39 19.42 -61.66
C ASN A 113 -70.72 18.00 -61.18
N ALA A 114 -71.25 17.13 -62.05
CA ALA A 114 -71.53 15.74 -61.69
C ALA A 114 -70.23 14.93 -61.48
N GLU A 115 -69.23 15.09 -62.35
CA GLU A 115 -67.91 14.46 -62.21
C GLU A 115 -67.18 14.98 -60.97
N LEU A 116 -67.23 16.28 -60.71
CA LEU A 116 -66.61 16.89 -59.54
C LEU A 116 -67.29 16.42 -58.24
N ALA A 117 -68.61 16.21 -58.25
CA ALA A 117 -69.35 15.64 -57.13
C ALA A 117 -69.00 14.16 -56.89
N GLN A 118 -68.92 13.33 -57.94
CA GLN A 118 -68.49 11.93 -57.84
C GLN A 118 -67.05 11.82 -57.34
N HIS A 119 -66.14 12.60 -57.90
CA HIS A 119 -64.73 12.62 -57.47
C HIS A 119 -64.60 13.06 -56.00
N ARG A 120 -65.41 14.03 -55.53
CA ARG A 120 -65.43 14.44 -54.12
C ARG A 120 -66.02 13.36 -53.20
N ALA A 121 -66.93 12.52 -53.68
CA ALA A 121 -67.50 11.42 -52.91
C ALA A 121 -66.54 10.22 -52.80
N GLU A 122 -65.86 9.86 -53.88
CA GLU A 122 -64.87 8.75 -53.90
C GLU A 122 -63.55 9.14 -53.22
N ARG A 123 -63.11 10.38 -53.43
CA ARG A 123 -61.86 10.93 -52.88
C ARG A 123 -62.10 12.30 -52.26
N PRO A 124 -62.77 12.37 -51.09
CA PRO A 124 -62.89 13.61 -50.36
C PRO A 124 -61.49 14.10 -49.96
N LYS A 125 -61.25 15.40 -50.09
CA LYS A 125 -60.00 16.02 -49.59
C LYS A 125 -59.85 15.71 -48.09
N ILE A 126 -58.63 15.53 -47.61
CA ILE A 126 -58.33 15.18 -46.22
C ILE A 126 -59.09 16.10 -45.23
N GLN A 127 -59.14 17.41 -45.50
CA GLN A 127 -59.88 18.37 -44.67
C GLN A 127 -61.39 18.08 -44.56
N LEU A 128 -62.01 17.49 -45.59
CA LEU A 128 -63.42 17.08 -45.58
C LEU A 128 -63.63 15.78 -44.80
N GLN A 129 -62.66 14.85 -44.81
CA GLN A 129 -62.69 13.61 -44.02
C GLN A 129 -62.61 13.88 -42.50
N PHE A 130 -61.98 14.99 -42.11
CA PHE A 130 -61.86 15.41 -40.72
C PHE A 130 -62.78 16.59 -40.37
N ALA A 131 -63.72 16.98 -41.24
CA ALA A 131 -64.57 18.15 -41.03
C ALA A 131 -65.55 17.95 -39.87
N ASP A 132 -66.06 16.73 -39.71
CA ASP A 132 -66.87 16.26 -38.60
C ASP A 132 -66.08 16.21 -37.29
N LEU A 133 -64.87 15.66 -37.29
CA LEU A 133 -63.97 15.66 -36.13
C LEU A 133 -63.55 17.09 -35.73
N LYS A 134 -63.31 17.97 -36.71
CA LYS A 134 -63.01 19.39 -36.48
C LYS A 134 -64.20 20.14 -35.90
N ARG A 135 -65.43 19.82 -36.29
CA ARG A 135 -66.64 20.30 -35.59
C ARG A 135 -66.74 19.71 -34.19
N GLY A 136 -66.40 18.44 -33.99
CA GLY A 136 -66.35 17.81 -32.66
C GLY A 136 -65.38 18.49 -31.69
N LEU A 137 -64.27 19.03 -32.20
CA LEU A 137 -63.30 19.80 -31.40
C LEU A 137 -63.86 21.12 -30.84
N SER A 138 -65.00 21.63 -31.32
CA SER A 138 -65.62 22.82 -30.72
C SER A 138 -66.26 22.57 -29.36
N VAL A 139 -66.39 21.31 -28.94
CA VAL A 139 -66.89 20.93 -27.61
C VAL A 139 -65.81 21.05 -26.55
N VAL A 140 -64.53 21.03 -26.93
CA VAL A 140 -63.38 21.13 -26.03
C VAL A 140 -63.25 22.56 -25.52
N SER A 141 -63.24 22.72 -24.20
CA SER A 141 -63.19 24.03 -23.55
C SER A 141 -61.78 24.65 -23.60
N ASP A 142 -61.67 25.97 -23.50
CA ASP A 142 -60.37 26.66 -23.52
C ASP A 142 -59.43 26.19 -22.39
N GLN A 143 -59.98 25.78 -21.23
CA GLN A 143 -59.20 25.20 -20.13
C GLN A 143 -58.61 23.83 -20.49
N GLU A 144 -59.31 23.02 -21.28
CA GLU A 144 -58.79 21.75 -21.77
C GLU A 144 -57.76 21.97 -22.87
N TRP A 145 -57.91 23.03 -23.69
CA TRP A 145 -56.90 23.46 -24.66
C TRP A 145 -55.60 23.93 -23.99
N GLU A 146 -55.68 24.71 -22.91
CA GLU A 146 -54.51 25.18 -22.16
C GLU A 146 -53.80 24.02 -21.42
N ASN A 147 -54.54 22.97 -21.04
CA ASN A 147 -54.01 21.81 -20.34
C ASN A 147 -53.58 20.66 -21.25
N ILE A 148 -53.54 20.85 -22.58
CA ILE A 148 -52.96 19.84 -23.48
C ILE A 148 -51.49 19.64 -23.08
N PRO A 149 -51.09 18.42 -22.66
CA PRO A 149 -49.70 18.18 -22.30
C PRO A 149 -48.81 18.37 -23.51
N GLU A 150 -47.74 19.14 -23.39
CA GLU A 150 -46.70 19.17 -24.42
C GLU A 150 -46.13 17.75 -24.60
N VAL A 151 -45.60 17.45 -25.81
CA VAL A 151 -45.05 16.14 -26.17
C VAL A 151 -43.83 15.77 -25.31
N GLY A 152 -44.06 15.34 -24.08
CA GLY A 152 -43.08 14.76 -23.20
C GLY A 152 -42.50 13.49 -23.82
N ASN A 153 -41.18 13.42 -23.92
CA ASN A 153 -40.44 12.31 -24.54
C ASN A 153 -40.67 10.96 -23.84
N LEU A 154 -41.79 10.29 -24.12
CA LEU A 154 -42.11 8.97 -23.56
C LEU A 154 -41.13 7.87 -23.98
N THR A 155 -40.33 8.09 -25.03
CA THR A 155 -39.36 7.11 -25.57
C THR A 155 -37.89 7.43 -25.29
N ARG A 156 -37.57 8.46 -24.47
CA ARG A 156 -36.17 8.86 -24.14
C ARG A 156 -35.22 8.94 -25.36
N LYS A 157 -35.70 9.28 -26.56
CA LYS A 157 -34.90 9.36 -27.81
C LYS A 157 -34.18 10.70 -28.02
N LYS A 158 -33.64 11.29 -26.96
CA LYS A 158 -32.57 12.31 -27.05
C LYS A 158 -31.41 11.91 -26.13
N ARG A 159 -30.69 10.86 -26.53
CA ARG A 159 -29.27 10.73 -26.17
C ARG A 159 -28.48 11.70 -27.05
N ARG A 160 -27.42 12.30 -26.50
CA ARG A 160 -26.42 13.04 -27.29
C ARG A 160 -25.96 12.16 -28.46
N LYS A 161 -25.94 12.74 -29.65
CA LYS A 161 -25.31 12.14 -30.84
C LYS A 161 -23.81 12.30 -30.63
N ASP A 162 -23.12 11.24 -30.20
CA ASP A 162 -21.66 11.22 -30.20
C ASP A 162 -21.20 11.00 -31.65
N GLU A 163 -20.72 12.06 -32.30
CA GLU A 163 -20.11 11.97 -33.62
C GLU A 163 -18.66 11.48 -33.51
N ARG A 164 -18.50 10.23 -33.09
CA ARG A 164 -17.29 9.42 -33.33
C ARG A 164 -17.69 7.96 -33.49
N SER A 165 -17.56 7.43 -34.71
CA SER A 165 -17.56 6.00 -34.94
C SER A 165 -16.18 5.43 -34.59
N PHE A 166 -16.17 4.29 -33.91
CA PHE A 166 -15.00 3.41 -33.86
C PHE A 166 -15.33 2.16 -34.69
N VAL A 167 -14.34 1.61 -35.37
CA VAL A 167 -14.47 0.33 -36.09
C VAL A 167 -14.81 -0.76 -35.08
N VAL A 168 -15.82 -1.57 -35.38
CA VAL A 168 -16.24 -2.70 -34.55
C VAL A 168 -15.05 -3.68 -34.44
N PRO A 169 -14.64 -4.10 -33.23
CA PRO A 169 -13.61 -5.12 -33.09
C PRO A 169 -14.10 -6.48 -33.62
N ASP A 170 -13.22 -7.22 -34.30
CA ASP A 170 -13.49 -8.53 -34.92
C ASP A 170 -14.03 -9.61 -33.95
N SER A 171 -14.06 -9.35 -32.65
CA SER A 171 -14.60 -10.27 -31.63
C SER A 171 -16.11 -10.52 -31.75
N ILE A 172 -16.86 -9.62 -32.39
CA ILE A 172 -18.30 -9.83 -32.66
C ILE A 172 -18.52 -10.74 -33.88
N ILE A 173 -17.57 -10.78 -34.82
CA ILE A 173 -17.64 -11.64 -36.01
C ILE A 173 -17.34 -13.11 -35.67
N VAL A 174 -16.65 -13.37 -34.56
CA VAL A 174 -16.31 -14.73 -34.11
C VAL A 174 -17.46 -15.41 -33.33
N GLY A 175 -18.34 -14.64 -32.68
CA GLY A 175 -19.48 -15.17 -31.94
C GLY A 175 -20.60 -15.75 -32.82
N ASP A 176 -20.80 -15.20 -34.03
CA ASP A 176 -21.87 -15.62 -34.93
C ASP A 176 -21.56 -16.91 -35.71
N ARG A 177 -20.30 -17.34 -35.74
CA ARG A 177 -19.90 -18.54 -36.50
C ARG A 177 -20.33 -19.86 -35.86
N ALA A 178 -20.76 -19.83 -34.60
CA ALA A 178 -21.13 -21.01 -33.81
C ALA A 178 -22.66 -21.24 -33.68
N GLN A 179 -23.51 -20.33 -34.20
CA GLN A 179 -24.97 -20.49 -34.14
C GLN A 179 -25.60 -21.13 -35.39
N THR A 180 -24.84 -21.36 -36.47
CA THR A 180 -25.37 -21.81 -37.77
C THR A 180 -25.30 -23.32 -38.03
N GLU A 181 -25.08 -24.14 -37.00
CA GLU A 181 -25.16 -25.60 -37.09
C GLU A 181 -26.15 -26.09 -36.03
N TYR A 182 -27.42 -26.32 -36.40
CA TYR A 182 -28.20 -27.52 -36.06
C TYR A 182 -29.66 -27.41 -36.60
N GLU A 183 -29.87 -28.17 -37.68
CA GLU A 183 -31.08 -28.88 -38.15
C GLU A 183 -32.44 -28.19 -38.32
N SER A 184 -32.76 -28.02 -39.60
CA SER A 184 -34.09 -28.00 -40.19
C SER A 184 -34.57 -29.41 -40.55
N SER A 185 -35.66 -29.89 -39.93
CA SER A 185 -36.57 -30.84 -40.60
C SER A 185 -37.99 -30.73 -40.03
N LEU A 186 -38.95 -30.34 -40.87
CA LEU A 186 -40.37 -30.32 -40.58
C LEU A 186 -40.97 -31.72 -40.79
N ASP A 187 -41.87 -32.13 -39.89
CA ASP A 187 -42.54 -33.43 -39.91
C ASP A 187 -43.67 -33.47 -40.97
N ALA A 188 -43.63 -34.49 -41.83
CA ALA A 188 -44.46 -34.65 -43.02
C ALA A 188 -45.91 -35.11 -42.72
N ASN A 189 -46.25 -35.39 -41.47
CA ASN A 189 -47.59 -35.81 -41.08
C ASN A 189 -48.55 -34.65 -40.80
N GLN A 190 -48.07 -33.42 -40.58
CA GLN A 190 -48.92 -32.24 -40.46
C GLN A 190 -49.37 -31.65 -41.81
N GLN A 191 -48.75 -32.07 -42.92
CA GLN A 191 -49.16 -31.70 -44.27
C GLN A 191 -50.32 -32.56 -44.82
N ARG A 192 -50.72 -33.65 -44.14
CA ARG A 192 -51.59 -34.68 -44.74
C ARG A 192 -53.10 -34.57 -44.48
N ASN A 193 -53.58 -33.90 -43.43
CA ASN A 193 -55.02 -33.82 -43.16
C ASN A 193 -55.48 -32.37 -43.01
N GLY A 194 -55.92 -31.79 -44.13
CA GLY A 194 -56.49 -30.45 -44.20
C GLY A 194 -57.92 -30.34 -43.65
N GLY A 195 -58.19 -29.20 -43.02
CA GLY A 195 -59.47 -28.47 -42.96
C GLY A 195 -60.67 -29.12 -42.25
N LEU A 196 -61.23 -28.43 -41.26
CA LEU A 196 -62.63 -27.95 -41.33
C LEU A 196 -62.96 -26.92 -40.23
N GLU A 197 -63.51 -25.81 -40.71
CA GLU A 197 -64.55 -24.93 -40.18
C GLU A 197 -65.01 -25.06 -38.71
N THR A 198 -64.98 -23.91 -38.04
CA THR A 198 -65.73 -23.58 -36.83
C THR A 198 -67.21 -23.33 -37.12
N PRO A 199 -68.14 -23.81 -36.27
CA PRO A 199 -69.36 -23.09 -35.95
C PRO A 199 -69.14 -22.26 -34.68
N ALA A 200 -69.32 -20.95 -34.79
CA ALA A 200 -69.37 -20.04 -33.65
C ALA A 200 -70.62 -20.29 -32.80
N ASP A 201 -70.48 -20.37 -31.47
CA ASP A 201 -71.40 -19.66 -30.56
C ASP A 201 -70.87 -19.54 -29.11
N SER A 202 -71.11 -18.37 -28.50
CA SER A 202 -71.09 -18.03 -27.06
C SER A 202 -69.76 -18.05 -26.25
N GLY A 203 -69.32 -16.83 -25.90
CA GLY A 203 -68.08 -16.50 -25.18
C GLY A 203 -67.94 -16.93 -23.71
N THR A 204 -66.76 -17.47 -23.39
CA THR A 204 -65.89 -17.12 -22.24
C THR A 204 -64.46 -17.56 -22.62
N MET A 205 -63.49 -16.63 -22.71
CA MET A 205 -62.15 -16.93 -23.21
C MET A 205 -61.35 -17.76 -22.17
N THR A 206 -60.97 -18.98 -22.55
CA THR A 206 -60.04 -19.85 -21.82
C THR A 206 -58.58 -19.47 -22.12
N ASN A 207 -57.73 -19.36 -21.09
CA ASN A 207 -56.32 -18.93 -21.25
C ASN A 207 -55.42 -20.12 -21.63
N PHE A 208 -55.24 -20.36 -22.93
CA PHE A 208 -54.46 -21.49 -23.45
C PHE A 208 -52.96 -21.46 -23.09
N ILE A 209 -52.42 -20.28 -22.76
CA ILE A 209 -51.01 -20.12 -22.37
C ILE A 209 -50.77 -20.76 -21.01
N GLU A 210 -51.69 -20.59 -20.06
CA GLU A 210 -51.57 -21.18 -18.72
C GLU A 210 -51.75 -22.70 -18.75
N ILE A 211 -52.66 -23.21 -19.60
CA ILE A 211 -52.83 -24.65 -19.82
C ILE A 211 -51.59 -25.26 -20.50
N GLY A 212 -50.99 -24.55 -21.47
CA GLY A 212 -49.74 -24.95 -22.12
C GLY A 212 -48.58 -25.03 -21.12
N GLN A 213 -48.39 -23.98 -20.33
CA GLN A 213 -47.35 -23.94 -19.28
C GLN A 213 -47.58 -24.96 -18.16
N ALA A 214 -48.83 -25.22 -17.79
CA ALA A 214 -49.16 -26.25 -16.80
C ALA A 214 -48.86 -27.66 -17.34
N ARG A 215 -49.15 -27.92 -18.61
CA ARG A 215 -48.77 -29.18 -19.27
C ARG A 215 -47.26 -29.33 -19.40
N ASP A 216 -46.53 -28.28 -19.76
CA ASP A 216 -45.07 -28.30 -19.85
C ASP A 216 -44.42 -28.55 -18.48
N LYS A 217 -44.94 -27.94 -17.41
CA LYS A 217 -44.48 -28.21 -16.04
C LYS A 217 -44.75 -29.65 -15.61
N ILE A 218 -45.93 -30.20 -15.90
CA ILE A 218 -46.25 -31.60 -15.61
C ILE A 218 -45.36 -32.55 -16.43
N LEU A 219 -45.06 -32.20 -17.68
CA LEU A 219 -44.14 -32.96 -18.53
C LEU A 219 -42.72 -32.92 -17.97
N SER A 220 -42.22 -31.75 -17.57
CA SER A 220 -40.90 -31.61 -16.93
C SER A 220 -40.80 -32.38 -15.61
N LEU A 221 -41.85 -32.38 -14.77
CA LEU A 221 -41.90 -33.17 -13.54
C LEU A 221 -41.88 -34.69 -13.81
N LYS A 222 -42.56 -35.14 -14.88
CA LYS A 222 -42.51 -36.55 -15.29
C LYS A 222 -41.14 -36.91 -15.86
N LEU A 223 -40.51 -36.03 -16.64
CA LEU A 223 -39.15 -36.21 -17.15
C LEU A 223 -38.12 -36.22 -16.01
N ASP A 224 -38.27 -35.36 -15.00
CA ASP A 224 -37.41 -35.34 -13.81
C ASP A 224 -37.62 -36.57 -12.92
N GLN A 225 -38.84 -37.09 -12.79
CA GLN A 225 -39.10 -38.36 -12.12
C GLN A 225 -38.46 -39.54 -12.85
N ILE A 226 -38.48 -39.54 -14.19
CA ILE A 226 -37.80 -40.56 -15.01
C ILE A 226 -36.26 -40.40 -14.90
N SER A 227 -35.76 -39.17 -14.91
CA SER A 227 -34.34 -38.83 -14.72
C SER A 227 -33.83 -39.20 -13.31
N GLY A 228 -34.68 -39.06 -12.30
CA GLY A 228 -34.42 -39.41 -10.90
C GLY A 228 -34.52 -40.90 -10.58
N THR A 229 -35.03 -41.73 -11.49
CA THR A 229 -34.97 -43.20 -11.33
C THR A 229 -33.57 -43.73 -11.68
N SER A 230 -33.10 -44.66 -10.85
CA SER A 230 -31.70 -45.09 -10.66
C SER A 230 -30.98 -45.69 -11.88
N THR A 231 -31.58 -45.73 -13.07
CA THR A 231 -30.96 -46.22 -14.31
C THR A 231 -30.14 -45.16 -15.05
N THR A 232 -30.30 -43.88 -14.72
CA THR A 232 -29.61 -42.75 -15.41
C THR A 232 -28.60 -42.02 -14.50
N SER A 233 -28.53 -42.39 -13.21
CA SER A 233 -27.81 -41.66 -12.16
C SER A 233 -26.28 -41.74 -12.22
N GLY A 234 -25.69 -42.32 -13.26
CA GLY A 234 -24.23 -42.45 -13.43
C GLY A 234 -23.68 -41.92 -14.77
N SER A 235 -24.53 -41.57 -15.73
CA SER A 235 -24.10 -41.13 -17.08
C SER A 235 -24.27 -39.62 -17.32
N ALA A 236 -25.03 -38.92 -16.49
CA ALA A 236 -25.17 -37.46 -16.57
C ALA A 236 -24.00 -36.78 -15.83
N THR A 237 -22.94 -36.40 -16.55
CA THR A 237 -21.84 -35.60 -16.00
C THR A 237 -22.19 -34.10 -16.07
N SER A 238 -22.75 -33.53 -15.01
CA SER A 238 -22.85 -32.07 -14.86
C SER A 238 -21.63 -31.55 -14.11
N VAL A 239 -20.89 -30.64 -14.74
CA VAL A 239 -19.79 -29.92 -14.07
C VAL A 239 -20.36 -28.69 -13.40
N ASP A 240 -19.96 -28.41 -12.15
CA ASP A 240 -20.32 -27.14 -11.47
C ASP A 240 -19.76 -25.95 -12.27
N PRO A 241 -20.61 -25.12 -12.90
CA PRO A 241 -20.15 -23.99 -13.71
C PRO A 241 -19.31 -23.01 -12.89
N LYS A 242 -19.57 -22.86 -11.58
CA LYS A 242 -18.79 -21.95 -10.72
C LYS A 242 -17.42 -22.51 -10.42
N GLY A 243 -17.32 -23.78 -10.02
CA GLY A 243 -16.05 -24.48 -9.84
C GLY A 243 -15.22 -24.50 -11.12
N TYR A 244 -15.86 -24.77 -12.27
CA TYR A 244 -15.17 -24.77 -13.57
C TYR A 244 -14.67 -23.38 -13.96
N LEU A 245 -15.50 -22.33 -13.85
CA LEU A 245 -15.07 -20.95 -14.12
C LEU A 245 -13.98 -20.47 -13.15
N THR A 246 -14.01 -20.90 -11.90
CA THR A 246 -12.95 -20.59 -10.92
C THR A 246 -11.64 -21.28 -11.30
N SER A 247 -11.71 -22.54 -11.75
CA SER A 247 -10.55 -23.27 -12.25
C SER A 247 -10.00 -22.66 -13.56
N LEU A 248 -10.86 -22.18 -14.45
CA LEU A 248 -10.45 -21.47 -15.66
C LEU A 248 -9.80 -20.12 -15.34
N ASN A 249 -10.30 -19.38 -14.35
CA ASN A 249 -9.65 -18.14 -13.88
C ASN A 249 -8.29 -18.38 -13.21
N SER A 250 -8.04 -19.60 -12.71
CA SER A 250 -6.72 -19.98 -12.18
C SER A 250 -5.71 -20.33 -13.28
N VAL A 251 -6.17 -20.60 -14.51
CA VAL A 251 -5.31 -20.74 -15.69
C VAL A 251 -4.98 -19.36 -16.20
N VAL A 252 -3.70 -18.99 -16.18
CA VAL A 252 -3.23 -17.69 -16.69
C VAL A 252 -3.49 -17.63 -18.20
N LEU A 253 -4.51 -16.87 -18.59
CA LEU A 253 -4.77 -16.54 -19.99
C LEU A 253 -3.77 -15.47 -20.43
N LYS A 254 -2.96 -15.79 -21.45
CA LYS A 254 -2.04 -14.81 -22.06
C LYS A 254 -2.83 -13.76 -22.83
N SER A 255 -2.37 -12.51 -22.80
CA SER A 255 -3.02 -11.43 -23.54
C SER A 255 -2.87 -11.64 -25.06
N GLU A 256 -3.82 -11.11 -25.86
CA GLU A 256 -3.74 -11.19 -27.33
C GLU A 256 -2.47 -10.53 -27.89
N ALA A 257 -1.98 -9.47 -27.22
CA ALA A 257 -0.72 -8.81 -27.52
C ALA A 257 0.47 -9.77 -27.36
N GLU A 258 0.53 -10.52 -26.25
CA GLU A 258 1.56 -11.55 -26.03
C GLU A 258 1.51 -12.66 -27.08
N ILE A 259 0.32 -13.07 -27.51
CA ILE A 259 0.18 -14.12 -28.55
C ILE A 259 0.70 -13.62 -29.91
N GLY A 260 0.43 -12.36 -30.26
CA GLY A 260 0.96 -11.71 -31.45
C GLY A 260 2.49 -11.62 -31.42
N ASP A 261 3.05 -11.18 -30.31
CA ASP A 261 4.50 -11.07 -30.13
C ASP A 261 5.19 -12.44 -30.11
N ILE A 262 4.57 -13.47 -29.52
CA ILE A 262 5.06 -14.86 -29.58
C ILE A 262 5.12 -15.37 -31.03
N LYS A 263 4.14 -15.03 -31.88
CA LYS A 263 4.16 -15.42 -33.29
C LYS A 263 5.29 -14.71 -34.06
N ARG A 264 5.51 -13.42 -33.83
CA ARG A 264 6.62 -12.68 -34.45
C ARG A 264 7.98 -13.21 -33.98
N ALA A 265 8.13 -13.40 -32.67
CA ALA A 265 9.34 -13.96 -32.07
C ALA A 265 9.64 -15.36 -32.62
N ARG A 266 8.62 -16.18 -32.89
CA ARG A 266 8.79 -17.50 -33.50
C ARG A 266 9.33 -17.43 -34.91
N MET A 267 8.80 -16.54 -35.74
CA MET A 267 9.33 -16.34 -37.11
C MET A 267 10.78 -15.83 -37.05
N LEU A 268 11.08 -14.94 -36.11
CA LEU A 268 12.43 -14.43 -35.91
C LEU A 268 13.41 -15.52 -35.47
N PHE A 269 13.05 -16.34 -34.47
CA PHE A 269 13.92 -17.43 -34.00
C PHE A 269 14.02 -18.59 -34.99
N ASP A 270 12.97 -18.91 -35.73
CA ASP A 270 13.03 -19.89 -36.82
C ASP A 270 13.97 -19.41 -37.94
N SER A 271 13.91 -18.12 -38.30
CA SER A 271 14.87 -17.49 -39.22
C SER A 271 16.30 -17.49 -38.66
N LEU A 272 16.48 -17.18 -37.37
CA LEU A 272 17.78 -17.17 -36.70
C LEU A 272 18.41 -18.57 -36.68
N VAL A 273 17.63 -19.58 -36.35
CA VAL A 273 18.06 -20.99 -36.28
C VAL A 273 18.44 -21.52 -37.66
N LYS A 274 17.68 -21.15 -38.71
CA LYS A 274 17.97 -21.54 -40.10
C LYS A 274 19.19 -20.82 -40.67
N SER A 275 19.34 -19.52 -40.39
CA SER A 275 20.46 -18.71 -40.86
C SER A 275 21.77 -19.07 -40.15
N ASN A 276 21.70 -19.34 -38.84
CA ASN A 276 22.86 -19.67 -38.01
C ASN A 276 22.67 -20.98 -37.24
N PRO A 277 22.79 -22.15 -37.89
CA PRO A 277 22.57 -23.44 -37.24
C PRO A 277 23.54 -23.74 -36.08
N LYS A 278 24.77 -23.19 -36.11
CA LYS A 278 25.80 -23.39 -35.07
C LYS A 278 25.66 -22.46 -33.86
N HIS A 279 24.64 -21.61 -33.84
CA HIS A 279 24.43 -20.63 -32.78
C HIS A 279 23.56 -21.20 -31.66
N ALA A 280 24.20 -21.68 -30.59
CA ALA A 280 23.55 -22.28 -29.43
C ALA A 280 22.45 -21.44 -28.75
N PRO A 281 22.66 -20.13 -28.45
CA PRO A 281 21.62 -19.29 -27.85
C PRO A 281 20.35 -19.15 -28.71
N GLY A 282 20.48 -19.25 -30.04
CA GLY A 282 19.33 -19.17 -30.94
C GLY A 282 18.38 -20.36 -30.78
N TRP A 283 18.92 -21.56 -30.64
CA TRP A 283 18.14 -22.78 -30.37
C TRP A 283 17.50 -22.77 -28.98
N ILE A 284 18.23 -22.27 -27.98
CA ILE A 284 17.72 -22.11 -26.61
C ILE A 284 16.54 -21.13 -26.60
N ALA A 285 16.71 -19.95 -27.19
CA ALA A 285 15.67 -18.93 -27.25
C ALA A 285 14.42 -19.43 -28.01
N ALA A 286 14.60 -20.18 -29.10
CA ALA A 286 13.50 -20.82 -29.82
C ALA A 286 12.74 -21.83 -28.94
N ALA A 287 13.46 -22.68 -28.20
CA ALA A 287 12.86 -23.67 -27.31
C ALA A 287 12.16 -23.03 -26.09
N CYS A 288 12.77 -22.03 -25.46
CA CYS A 288 12.19 -21.27 -24.35
C CYS A 288 10.94 -20.48 -24.79
N LEU A 289 10.92 -19.96 -26.02
CA LEU A 289 9.73 -19.31 -26.56
C LEU A 289 8.56 -20.30 -26.68
N GLU A 290 8.84 -21.53 -27.11
CA GLU A 290 7.81 -22.57 -27.23
C GLU A 290 7.35 -23.11 -25.88
N GLU A 291 8.24 -23.18 -24.89
CA GLU A 291 7.90 -23.44 -23.49
C GLU A 291 6.99 -22.34 -22.94
N HIS A 292 7.37 -21.07 -23.11
CA HIS A 292 6.54 -19.94 -22.70
C HIS A 292 5.20 -19.97 -23.43
N ALA A 293 5.15 -20.39 -24.70
CA ALA A 293 3.90 -20.58 -25.45
C ALA A 293 3.04 -21.77 -24.97
N GLY A 294 3.54 -22.63 -24.07
CA GLY A 294 2.87 -23.83 -23.57
C GLY A 294 3.01 -25.06 -24.48
N ARG A 295 3.82 -24.99 -25.53
CA ARG A 295 4.01 -26.06 -26.52
C ARG A 295 5.26 -26.89 -26.21
N MET A 296 5.24 -27.56 -25.06
CA MET A 296 6.36 -28.33 -24.53
C MET A 296 6.92 -29.38 -25.49
N VAL A 297 6.06 -30.05 -26.28
CA VAL A 297 6.50 -31.06 -27.25
C VAL A 297 7.32 -30.43 -28.38
N ALA A 298 6.91 -29.25 -28.86
CA ALA A 298 7.63 -28.52 -29.89
C ALA A 298 8.97 -27.97 -29.35
N ALA A 299 8.97 -27.44 -28.13
CA ALA A 299 10.19 -27.00 -27.44
C ALA A 299 11.22 -28.14 -27.33
N ARG A 300 10.79 -29.33 -26.88
CA ARG A 300 11.63 -30.53 -26.78
C ARG A 300 12.19 -30.97 -28.14
N LYS A 301 11.39 -30.90 -29.21
CA LYS A 301 11.86 -31.25 -30.56
C LYS A 301 12.90 -30.25 -31.07
N LEU A 302 12.69 -28.96 -30.85
CA LEU A 302 13.61 -27.89 -31.25
C LEU A 302 14.94 -27.98 -30.51
N ILE A 303 14.93 -28.18 -29.19
CA ILE A 303 16.17 -28.27 -28.42
C ILE A 303 16.97 -29.53 -28.77
N LYS A 304 16.30 -30.66 -29.06
CA LYS A 304 16.97 -31.87 -29.54
C LYS A 304 17.69 -31.64 -30.88
N ALA A 305 17.06 -30.94 -31.82
CA ALA A 305 17.71 -30.52 -33.06
C ALA A 305 18.88 -29.56 -32.80
N GLY A 306 18.73 -28.67 -31.81
CA GLY A 306 19.80 -27.81 -31.33
C GLY A 306 21.00 -28.58 -30.79
N CYS A 307 20.79 -29.66 -30.03
CA CYS A 307 21.86 -30.53 -29.51
C CYS A 307 22.66 -31.22 -30.63
N GLU A 308 21.98 -31.71 -31.66
CA GLU A 308 22.61 -32.35 -32.83
C GLU A 308 23.44 -31.35 -33.64
N GLN A 309 22.92 -30.13 -33.80
CA GLN A 309 23.57 -29.09 -34.59
C GLN A 309 24.69 -28.35 -33.84
N CYS A 310 24.57 -28.24 -32.51
CA CYS A 310 25.51 -27.58 -31.61
C CYS A 310 26.06 -28.54 -30.53
N PRO A 311 26.85 -29.58 -30.90
CA PRO A 311 27.29 -30.58 -29.93
C PRO A 311 28.31 -30.04 -28.93
N LYS A 312 29.06 -28.97 -29.26
CA LYS A 312 30.13 -28.40 -28.43
C LYS A 312 29.65 -27.45 -27.32
N SER A 313 28.42 -26.95 -27.40
CA SER A 313 27.90 -25.97 -26.45
C SER A 313 27.27 -26.66 -25.25
N GLU A 314 27.77 -26.36 -24.05
CA GLU A 314 27.23 -26.90 -22.80
C GLU A 314 25.78 -26.46 -22.52
N ASP A 315 25.45 -25.19 -22.81
CA ASP A 315 24.16 -24.61 -22.41
C ASP A 315 22.95 -25.24 -23.13
N VAL A 316 23.12 -25.66 -24.38
CA VAL A 316 22.06 -26.33 -25.17
C VAL A 316 21.72 -27.69 -24.56
N TRP A 317 22.73 -28.41 -24.09
CA TRP A 317 22.54 -29.71 -23.43
C TRP A 317 21.87 -29.57 -22.06
N LEU A 318 22.20 -28.52 -21.30
CA LEU A 318 21.56 -28.24 -20.02
C LEU A 318 20.09 -27.86 -20.19
N GLU A 319 19.78 -27.00 -21.16
CA GLU A 319 18.39 -26.65 -21.47
C GLU A 319 17.60 -27.83 -22.03
N ALA A 320 18.24 -28.71 -22.81
CA ALA A 320 17.61 -29.96 -23.23
C ALA A 320 17.30 -30.87 -22.04
N ALA A 321 18.22 -31.01 -21.09
CA ALA A 321 17.98 -31.81 -19.88
C ALA A 321 16.85 -31.23 -19.02
N ARG A 322 16.71 -29.89 -18.95
CA ARG A 322 15.64 -29.21 -18.21
C ARG A 322 14.25 -29.39 -18.84
N LEU A 323 14.16 -29.33 -20.17
CA LEU A 323 12.88 -29.39 -20.91
C LEU A 323 12.31 -30.83 -21.01
N HIS A 324 13.17 -31.83 -20.83
CA HIS A 324 12.83 -33.24 -20.93
C HIS A 324 12.50 -33.88 -19.57
N ASN A 325 11.82 -35.03 -19.60
CA ASN A 325 11.55 -35.80 -18.39
C ASN A 325 12.85 -36.38 -17.82
N ASN A 326 12.90 -36.64 -16.51
CA ASN A 326 14.11 -37.13 -15.82
C ASN A 326 14.78 -38.34 -16.49
N ASN A 327 14.00 -39.29 -17.02
CA ASN A 327 14.56 -40.47 -17.70
C ASN A 327 15.23 -40.13 -19.04
N ASP A 328 14.60 -39.27 -19.84
CA ASP A 328 15.15 -38.82 -21.12
C ASP A 328 16.34 -37.88 -20.91
N ALA A 329 16.26 -37.03 -19.89
CA ALA A 329 17.32 -36.10 -19.51
C ALA A 329 18.63 -36.83 -19.15
N LYS A 330 18.56 -38.00 -18.52
CA LYS A 330 19.74 -38.85 -18.26
C LYS A 330 20.42 -39.31 -19.56
N VAL A 331 19.64 -39.71 -20.56
CA VAL A 331 20.17 -40.13 -21.86
C VAL A 331 20.79 -38.93 -22.60
N ILE A 332 20.13 -37.77 -22.54
CA ILE A 332 20.62 -36.52 -23.12
C ILE A 332 21.94 -36.10 -22.48
N LEU A 333 22.06 -36.16 -21.16
CA LEU A 333 23.31 -35.82 -20.46
C LEU A 333 24.40 -36.86 -20.67
N ALA A 334 24.07 -38.15 -20.81
CA ALA A 334 25.05 -39.17 -21.18
C ALA A 334 25.66 -38.91 -22.56
N ASN A 335 24.83 -38.48 -23.53
CA ASN A 335 25.30 -38.03 -24.85
C ASN A 335 26.09 -36.71 -24.74
N ALA A 336 25.65 -35.78 -23.90
CA ALA A 336 26.35 -34.51 -23.67
C ALA A 336 27.76 -34.73 -23.13
N VAL A 337 27.96 -35.69 -22.21
CA VAL A 337 29.28 -36.02 -21.65
C VAL A 337 30.25 -36.56 -22.71
N GLN A 338 29.76 -37.24 -23.76
CA GLN A 338 30.61 -37.71 -24.86
C GLN A 338 31.15 -36.54 -25.70
N HIS A 339 30.35 -35.49 -25.89
CA HIS A 339 30.73 -34.32 -26.69
C HIS A 339 31.41 -33.21 -25.87
N VAL A 340 31.00 -33.05 -24.62
CA VAL A 340 31.39 -31.95 -23.70
C VAL A 340 31.81 -32.52 -22.33
N GLY A 341 32.64 -33.56 -22.34
CA GLY A 341 33.09 -34.25 -21.12
C GLY A 341 33.94 -33.42 -20.15
N GLN A 342 34.43 -32.26 -20.59
CA GLN A 342 35.19 -31.30 -19.78
C GLN A 342 34.30 -30.23 -19.10
N SER A 343 32.98 -30.23 -19.33
CA SER A 343 32.09 -29.26 -18.68
C SER A 343 31.65 -29.73 -17.30
N VAL A 344 32.02 -28.95 -16.27
CA VAL A 344 31.59 -29.17 -14.87
C VAL A 344 30.08 -29.08 -14.72
N LYS A 345 29.41 -28.17 -15.44
CA LYS A 345 27.96 -27.93 -15.30
C LYS A 345 27.14 -29.13 -15.74
N VAL A 346 27.55 -29.79 -16.84
CA VAL A 346 26.88 -31.00 -17.36
C VAL A 346 26.97 -32.15 -16.36
N TRP A 347 28.14 -32.33 -15.73
CA TRP A 347 28.34 -33.34 -14.70
C TRP A 347 27.53 -33.07 -13.42
N LEU A 348 27.41 -31.81 -13.01
CA LEU A 348 26.56 -31.41 -11.89
C LEU A 348 25.08 -31.65 -12.18
N ALA A 349 24.59 -31.22 -13.35
CA ALA A 349 23.23 -31.50 -13.77
C ALA A 349 22.93 -33.01 -13.84
N ALA A 350 23.91 -33.82 -14.28
CA ALA A 350 23.79 -35.27 -14.30
C ALA A 350 23.74 -35.86 -12.89
N ALA A 351 24.50 -35.30 -11.95
CA ALA A 351 24.42 -35.69 -10.55
C ALA A 351 23.05 -35.31 -9.95
N ASP A 352 22.53 -34.11 -10.19
CA ASP A 352 21.26 -33.65 -9.61
C ASP A 352 20.05 -34.47 -10.07
N LEU A 353 20.04 -34.96 -11.31
CA LEU A 353 19.00 -35.84 -11.83
C LEU A 353 18.97 -37.24 -11.18
N GLU A 354 20.05 -37.67 -10.55
CA GLU A 354 20.10 -38.95 -9.88
C GLU A 354 19.46 -38.87 -8.48
N GLN A 355 18.44 -39.67 -8.22
CA GLN A 355 17.80 -39.68 -6.90
C GLN A 355 18.56 -40.55 -5.89
N ASP A 356 19.29 -41.57 -6.37
CA ASP A 356 20.10 -42.44 -5.51
C ASP A 356 21.49 -41.84 -5.24
N VAL A 357 21.85 -41.75 -3.96
CA VAL A 357 23.15 -41.26 -3.49
C VAL A 357 24.30 -42.11 -4.04
N LYS A 358 24.12 -43.43 -4.20
CA LYS A 358 25.16 -44.30 -4.76
C LYS A 358 25.40 -44.03 -6.25
N ALA A 359 24.33 -43.76 -7.00
CA ALA A 359 24.41 -43.37 -8.41
C ALA A 359 25.07 -41.98 -8.55
N LYS A 360 24.65 -41.01 -7.73
CA LYS A 360 25.27 -39.67 -7.65
C LYS A 360 26.78 -39.74 -7.39
N LYS A 361 27.20 -40.51 -6.39
CA LYS A 361 28.63 -40.73 -6.08
C LYS A 361 29.39 -41.31 -7.29
N ARG A 362 28.78 -42.24 -8.03
CA ARG A 362 29.42 -42.83 -9.21
C ARG A 362 29.56 -41.83 -10.34
N VAL A 363 28.54 -41.01 -10.60
CA VAL A 363 28.58 -39.96 -11.62
C VAL A 363 29.66 -38.94 -11.28
N LEU A 364 29.71 -38.46 -10.04
CA LEU A 364 30.70 -37.46 -9.65
C LEU A 364 32.13 -38.01 -9.55
N ARG A 365 32.34 -39.28 -9.19
CA ARG A 365 33.68 -39.92 -9.27
C ARG A 365 34.16 -40.00 -10.72
N LYS A 366 33.28 -40.37 -11.66
CA LYS A 366 33.59 -40.30 -13.11
C LYS A 366 33.84 -38.86 -13.58
N ALA A 367 33.12 -37.91 -13.02
CA ALA A 367 33.34 -36.50 -13.30
C ALA A 367 34.74 -36.03 -12.83
N LEU A 368 35.19 -36.48 -11.64
CA LEU A 368 36.53 -36.19 -11.12
C LEU A 368 37.66 -36.91 -11.87
N GLU A 369 37.40 -38.11 -12.41
CA GLU A 369 38.33 -38.80 -13.33
C GLU A 369 38.56 -37.97 -14.61
N ASN A 370 37.51 -37.35 -15.13
CA ASN A 370 37.58 -36.51 -16.32
C ASN A 370 38.06 -35.07 -16.03
N ILE A 371 37.70 -34.50 -14.88
CA ILE A 371 37.95 -33.10 -14.51
C ILE A 371 38.45 -33.04 -13.05
N PRO A 372 39.73 -33.32 -12.80
CA PRO A 372 40.28 -33.34 -11.45
C PRO A 372 40.53 -31.92 -10.89
N ASN A 373 40.59 -30.89 -11.72
CA ASN A 373 40.95 -29.52 -11.33
C ASN A 373 39.77 -28.65 -10.86
N SER A 374 38.55 -29.19 -10.80
CA SER A 374 37.37 -28.39 -10.47
C SER A 374 36.97 -28.48 -9.00
N VAL A 375 37.05 -27.34 -8.30
CA VAL A 375 36.69 -27.25 -6.86
C VAL A 375 35.24 -27.64 -6.61
N ARG A 376 34.33 -27.26 -7.53
CA ARG A 376 32.89 -27.53 -7.38
C ARG A 376 32.56 -29.03 -7.37
N LEU A 377 33.17 -29.82 -8.26
CA LEU A 377 32.94 -31.27 -8.25
C LEU A 377 33.49 -31.90 -6.98
N TRP A 378 34.67 -31.48 -6.52
CA TRP A 378 35.23 -31.96 -5.25
C TRP A 378 34.30 -31.66 -4.07
N LYS A 379 33.74 -30.45 -3.98
CA LYS A 379 32.77 -30.10 -2.93
C LYS A 379 31.55 -31.01 -2.95
N GLU A 380 30.91 -31.17 -4.10
CA GLU A 380 29.71 -32.03 -4.21
C GLU A 380 30.03 -33.50 -3.89
N THR A 381 31.20 -34.00 -4.30
CA THR A 381 31.61 -35.36 -3.91
C THR A 381 31.80 -35.53 -2.42
N VAL A 382 32.36 -34.52 -1.76
CA VAL A 382 32.63 -34.54 -0.32
C VAL A 382 31.32 -34.44 0.46
N ASN A 383 30.40 -33.56 0.05
CA ASN A 383 29.10 -33.38 0.68
C ASN A 383 28.22 -34.63 0.64
N LEU A 384 28.34 -35.44 -0.41
CA LEU A 384 27.59 -36.69 -0.54
C LEU A 384 28.20 -37.85 0.25
N GLU A 385 29.43 -37.71 0.74
CA GLU A 385 30.11 -38.79 1.44
C GLU A 385 29.58 -38.91 2.88
N SER A 386 29.22 -40.14 3.27
CA SER A 386 28.50 -40.39 4.52
C SER A 386 29.46 -40.65 5.68
N SER A 387 30.68 -41.07 5.36
CA SER A 387 31.74 -41.31 6.33
C SER A 387 32.70 -40.13 6.40
N VAL A 388 32.95 -39.64 7.61
CA VAL A 388 33.95 -38.60 7.91
C VAL A 388 35.36 -39.04 7.48
N SER A 389 35.66 -40.36 7.55
CA SER A 389 36.95 -40.89 7.11
C SER A 389 37.17 -40.72 5.61
N ASP A 390 36.12 -40.99 4.83
CA ASP A 390 36.20 -41.05 3.36
C ASP A 390 36.16 -39.63 2.79
N ALA A 391 35.35 -38.75 3.39
CA ALA A 391 35.38 -37.32 3.12
C ALA A 391 36.77 -36.72 3.35
N ARG A 392 37.44 -37.08 4.45
CA ARG A 392 38.82 -36.66 4.74
C ARG A 392 39.81 -37.16 3.70
N ILE A 393 39.74 -38.43 3.31
CA ILE A 393 40.63 -39.00 2.28
C ILE A 393 40.42 -38.27 0.94
N LEU A 394 39.18 -38.05 0.54
CA LEU A 394 38.85 -37.32 -0.68
C LEU A 394 39.34 -35.87 -0.63
N LEU A 395 39.17 -35.17 0.49
CA LEU A 395 39.67 -33.80 0.68
C LEU A 395 41.19 -33.73 0.68
N SER A 396 41.89 -34.71 1.27
CA SER A 396 43.36 -34.76 1.24
C SER A 396 43.89 -34.87 -0.20
N ARG A 397 43.23 -35.68 -1.03
CA ARG A 397 43.53 -35.76 -2.46
C ARG A 397 43.12 -34.49 -3.21
N ALA A 398 42.01 -33.87 -2.83
CA ALA A 398 41.50 -32.66 -3.47
C ALA A 398 42.45 -31.46 -3.26
N VAL A 399 43.01 -31.30 -2.06
CA VAL A 399 43.97 -30.22 -1.75
C VAL A 399 45.35 -30.44 -2.38
N GLU A 400 45.74 -31.69 -2.65
CA GLU A 400 46.95 -32.01 -3.43
C GLU A 400 46.79 -31.66 -4.90
N VAL A 401 45.62 -31.96 -5.47
CA VAL A 401 45.30 -31.66 -6.87
C VAL A 401 45.03 -30.17 -7.09
N ILE A 402 44.41 -29.50 -6.11
CA ILE A 402 44.05 -28.07 -6.15
C ILE A 402 44.61 -27.35 -4.92
N PRO A 403 45.92 -27.05 -4.90
CA PRO A 403 46.55 -26.42 -3.72
C PRO A 403 46.16 -24.95 -3.52
N LEU A 404 45.58 -24.31 -4.54
CA LEU A 404 45.20 -22.89 -4.54
C LEU A 404 43.79 -22.64 -3.96
N SER A 405 42.97 -23.67 -3.79
CA SER A 405 41.59 -23.49 -3.31
C SER A 405 41.51 -23.46 -1.79
N VAL A 406 41.19 -22.29 -1.24
CA VAL A 406 41.08 -22.07 0.22
C VAL A 406 39.99 -22.93 0.85
N GLU A 407 38.82 -23.01 0.22
CA GLU A 407 37.65 -23.69 0.78
C GLU A 407 37.87 -25.18 1.04
N LEU A 408 38.64 -25.87 0.17
CA LEU A 408 38.98 -27.28 0.37
C LEU A 408 39.95 -27.47 1.53
N TRP A 409 40.91 -26.55 1.71
CA TRP A 409 41.81 -26.54 2.86
C TRP A 409 41.05 -26.31 4.17
N LEU A 410 40.07 -25.39 4.17
CA LEU A 410 39.23 -25.13 5.33
C LEU A 410 38.32 -26.31 5.67
N ALA A 411 37.71 -26.95 4.66
CA ALA A 411 36.90 -28.15 4.83
C ALA A 411 37.73 -29.32 5.38
N LEU A 412 38.96 -29.48 4.89
CA LEU A 412 39.89 -30.49 5.41
C LEU A 412 40.25 -30.21 6.87
N ALA A 413 40.60 -28.96 7.20
CA ALA A 413 40.95 -28.57 8.56
C ALA A 413 39.81 -28.79 9.58
N ARG A 414 38.56 -28.56 9.17
CA ARG A 414 37.37 -28.79 10.03
C ARG A 414 37.09 -30.26 10.32
N LEU A 415 37.47 -31.17 9.42
CA LEU A 415 37.22 -32.62 9.57
C LEU A 415 38.38 -33.39 10.20
N GLU A 416 39.53 -32.74 10.36
CA GLU A 416 40.71 -33.34 10.98
C GLU A 416 40.77 -33.11 12.50
N THR A 417 41.58 -33.94 13.16
CA THR A 417 41.93 -33.75 14.58
C THR A 417 42.75 -32.46 14.75
N PRO A 418 42.67 -31.76 15.90
CA PRO A 418 43.26 -30.43 16.10
C PRO A 418 44.75 -30.36 15.73
N ASP A 419 45.54 -31.38 16.09
CA ASP A 419 46.98 -31.43 15.78
C ASP A 419 47.28 -31.53 14.28
N ARG A 420 46.47 -32.31 13.55
CA ARG A 420 46.63 -32.49 12.10
C ARG A 420 46.06 -31.28 11.35
N ALA A 421 44.97 -30.72 11.84
CA ALA A 421 44.39 -29.49 11.33
C ALA A 421 45.37 -28.31 11.41
N LYS A 422 46.14 -28.17 12.50
CA LYS A 422 47.26 -27.20 12.57
C LYS A 422 48.28 -27.41 11.46
N ALA A 423 48.68 -28.67 11.21
CA ALA A 423 49.62 -29.00 10.15
C ALA A 423 49.04 -28.72 8.75
N VAL A 424 47.76 -29.02 8.52
CA VAL A 424 47.03 -28.73 7.28
C VAL A 424 46.91 -27.23 7.05
N LEU A 425 46.53 -26.44 8.06
CA LEU A 425 46.46 -24.99 7.95
C LEU A 425 47.83 -24.37 7.71
N ASN A 426 48.90 -24.90 8.31
CA ASN A 426 50.26 -24.45 8.02
C ASN A 426 50.71 -24.80 6.58
N LYS A 427 50.28 -25.94 6.03
CA LYS A 427 50.49 -26.28 4.61
C LYS A 427 49.68 -25.34 3.71
N ALA A 428 48.44 -25.06 4.06
CA ALA A 428 47.55 -24.17 3.34
C ALA A 428 48.07 -22.71 3.32
N ARG A 429 48.64 -22.22 4.44
CA ARG A 429 49.30 -20.90 4.51
C ARG A 429 50.49 -20.79 3.54
N LYS A 430 51.25 -21.88 3.38
CA LYS A 430 52.38 -21.92 2.45
C LYS A 430 51.92 -21.96 0.99
N SER A 431 50.84 -22.68 0.70
CA SER A 431 50.31 -22.77 -0.67
C SER A 431 49.50 -21.54 -1.08
N VAL A 432 48.81 -20.90 -0.14
CA VAL A 432 48.02 -19.68 -0.36
C VAL A 432 48.33 -18.62 0.74
N PRO A 433 49.42 -17.86 0.59
CA PRO A 433 49.77 -16.79 1.55
C PRO A 433 48.84 -15.56 1.48
N THR A 434 48.07 -15.43 0.40
CA THR A 434 47.22 -14.26 0.11
C THR A 434 45.82 -14.33 0.75
N SER A 435 45.43 -15.46 1.35
CA SER A 435 44.08 -15.65 1.87
C SER A 435 43.98 -15.37 3.38
N HIS A 436 43.05 -14.50 3.75
CA HIS A 436 42.73 -14.16 5.12
C HIS A 436 41.91 -15.23 5.84
N GLU A 437 41.07 -15.99 5.11
CA GLU A 437 40.20 -17.03 5.70
C GLU A 437 41.00 -18.14 6.41
N ILE A 438 42.19 -18.47 5.93
CA ILE A 438 43.07 -19.48 6.56
C ILE A 438 43.58 -18.98 7.92
N TRP A 439 43.86 -17.69 8.05
CA TRP A 439 44.27 -17.06 9.31
C TRP A 439 43.12 -17.05 10.31
N ILE A 440 41.92 -16.69 9.86
CA ILE A 440 40.71 -16.71 10.67
C ILE A 440 40.40 -18.14 11.13
N ALA A 441 40.42 -19.12 10.24
CA ALA A 441 40.16 -20.51 10.58
C ALA A 441 41.19 -21.10 11.56
N ALA A 442 42.46 -20.69 11.45
CA ALA A 442 43.46 -21.05 12.43
C ALA A 442 43.22 -20.40 13.80
N GLY A 443 42.80 -19.12 13.82
CA GLY A 443 42.34 -18.47 15.05
C GLY A 443 41.18 -19.22 15.69
N ARG A 444 40.20 -19.66 14.89
CA ARG A 444 39.01 -20.40 15.36
C ARG A 444 39.39 -21.76 15.93
N LEU A 445 40.31 -22.47 15.27
CA LEU A 445 40.80 -23.76 15.77
C LEU A 445 41.48 -23.60 17.15
N LEU A 446 42.27 -22.54 17.32
CA LEU A 446 42.91 -22.24 18.60
C LEU A 446 41.88 -21.85 19.67
N GLU A 447 40.84 -21.09 19.31
CA GLU A 447 39.74 -20.77 20.23
C GLU A 447 38.96 -22.02 20.67
N GLN A 448 38.71 -22.95 19.74
CA GLN A 448 38.06 -24.23 20.03
C GLN A 448 38.90 -25.10 20.96
N GLU A 449 40.21 -25.18 20.74
CA GLU A 449 41.14 -25.90 21.62
C GLU A 449 41.18 -25.27 23.03
N ALA A 450 41.24 -23.94 23.12
CA ALA A 450 41.23 -23.22 24.39
C ALA A 450 39.92 -23.37 25.17
N THR A 451 38.81 -23.66 24.47
CA THR A 451 37.47 -23.83 25.06
C THR A 451 37.08 -25.30 25.27
N SER A 452 37.82 -26.24 24.68
CA SER A 452 37.50 -27.67 24.70
C SER A 452 37.59 -28.33 26.08
N ASP A 453 38.42 -27.79 26.99
CA ASP A 453 38.56 -28.26 28.36
C ASP A 453 37.93 -27.26 29.37
N PRO A 454 36.79 -27.61 30.01
CA PRO A 454 36.12 -26.74 30.99
C PRO A 454 36.88 -26.56 32.31
N ASP A 455 37.75 -27.51 32.68
CA ASP A 455 38.45 -27.55 33.99
C ASP A 455 39.78 -26.79 34.00
N LYS A 456 40.16 -26.12 32.89
CA LYS A 456 41.40 -25.35 32.82
C LYS A 456 41.31 -24.07 33.66
N PRO A 457 42.36 -23.71 34.43
CA PRO A 457 42.38 -22.46 35.19
C PRO A 457 42.26 -21.25 34.24
N VAL A 458 41.49 -20.25 34.65
CA VAL A 458 41.15 -19.04 33.87
C VAL A 458 42.40 -18.34 33.31
N GLU A 459 43.52 -18.36 34.05
CA GLU A 459 44.80 -17.78 33.62
C GLU A 459 45.47 -18.53 32.46
N ALA A 460 45.39 -19.87 32.44
CA ALA A 460 45.93 -20.68 31.35
C ALA A 460 45.07 -20.51 30.09
N ARG A 461 43.75 -20.43 30.26
CA ARG A 461 42.80 -20.12 29.19
C ARG A 461 43.07 -18.74 28.58
N ASN A 462 43.30 -17.71 29.40
CA ASN A 462 43.64 -16.37 28.90
C ASN A 462 44.95 -16.35 28.11
N LYS A 463 45.97 -17.11 28.53
CA LYS A 463 47.23 -17.24 27.79
C LYS A 463 47.06 -17.92 26.44
N GLU A 464 46.22 -18.95 26.33
CA GLU A 464 45.88 -19.60 25.06
C GLU A 464 45.05 -18.66 24.15
N LEU A 465 44.15 -17.85 24.74
CA LEU A 465 43.39 -16.83 24.01
C LEU A 465 44.27 -15.67 23.51
N ASP A 466 45.32 -15.28 24.24
CA ASP A 466 46.31 -14.30 23.75
C ASP A 466 47.07 -14.80 22.51
N VAL A 467 47.20 -16.12 22.35
CA VAL A 467 47.79 -16.70 21.13
C VAL A 467 46.87 -16.46 19.93
N VAL A 468 45.55 -16.47 20.12
CA VAL A 468 44.57 -16.14 19.06
C VAL A 468 44.79 -14.70 18.58
N ASP A 469 44.85 -13.73 19.51
CA ASP A 469 45.13 -12.32 19.20
C ASP A 469 46.43 -12.18 18.39
N LYS A 470 47.51 -12.86 18.82
CA LYS A 470 48.81 -12.85 18.10
C LYS A 470 48.73 -13.49 16.71
N THR A 471 47.96 -14.57 16.54
CA THR A 471 47.84 -15.22 15.23
C THR A 471 47.09 -14.37 14.22
N ILE A 472 46.04 -13.66 14.63
CA ILE A 472 45.29 -12.76 13.77
C ILE A 472 46.12 -11.51 13.43
N GLU A 473 46.83 -10.94 14.41
CA GLU A 473 47.74 -9.82 14.17
C GLU A 473 48.86 -10.19 13.17
N ALA A 474 49.44 -11.39 13.32
CA ALA A 474 50.40 -11.93 12.36
C ALA A 474 49.79 -12.11 10.96
N GLY A 475 48.56 -12.61 10.88
CA GLY A 475 47.82 -12.75 9.62
C GLY A 475 47.60 -11.42 8.91
N VAL A 476 47.13 -10.38 9.62
CA VAL A 476 46.97 -9.03 9.05
C VAL A 476 48.32 -8.47 8.57
N ARG A 477 49.40 -8.70 9.33
CA ARG A 477 50.75 -8.25 8.96
C ARG A 477 51.27 -8.95 7.71
N GLU A 478 51.06 -10.27 7.57
CA GLU A 478 51.48 -11.04 6.39
C GLU A 478 50.65 -10.70 5.16
N LEU A 479 49.35 -10.47 5.30
CA LEU A 479 48.48 -10.02 4.19
C LEU A 479 48.91 -8.64 3.66
N ARG A 480 49.28 -7.72 4.55
CA ARG A 480 49.88 -6.43 4.17
C ARG A 480 51.20 -6.61 3.42
N ARG A 481 52.05 -7.55 3.85
CA ARG A 481 53.32 -7.86 3.17
C ARG A 481 53.09 -8.39 1.75
N HIS A 482 52.01 -9.15 1.53
CA HIS A 482 51.59 -9.65 0.22
C HIS A 482 50.73 -8.66 -0.57
N GLN A 483 50.58 -7.40 -0.11
CA GLN A 483 49.82 -6.32 -0.75
C GLN A 483 48.32 -6.62 -0.96
N VAL A 484 47.74 -7.54 -0.20
CA VAL A 484 46.28 -7.76 -0.19
C VAL A 484 45.68 -6.85 0.87
N LEU A 485 45.29 -5.63 0.45
CA LEU A 485 44.59 -4.68 1.31
C LEU A 485 43.10 -5.00 1.32
N LEU A 486 42.66 -5.80 2.31
CA LEU A 486 41.24 -5.90 2.63
C LEU A 486 40.78 -4.58 3.27
N THR A 487 39.61 -4.08 2.84
CA THR A 487 38.99 -2.91 3.47
C THR A 487 38.51 -3.25 4.88
N ARG A 488 38.42 -2.24 5.75
CA ARG A 488 37.84 -2.38 7.10
C ARG A 488 36.48 -3.08 7.09
N GLU A 489 35.60 -2.71 6.17
CA GLU A 489 34.27 -3.32 6.05
C GLU A 489 34.29 -4.82 5.74
N GLN A 490 35.26 -5.29 4.95
CA GLN A 490 35.41 -6.71 4.68
C GLN A 490 35.84 -7.47 5.93
N TRP A 491 36.77 -6.91 6.72
CA TRP A 491 37.16 -7.50 8.01
C TRP A 491 36.02 -7.55 9.02
N LEU A 492 35.20 -6.50 9.09
CA LEU A 492 34.02 -6.48 9.95
C LEU A 492 32.99 -7.54 9.52
N LYS A 493 32.75 -7.71 8.22
CA LYS A 493 31.89 -8.79 7.70
C LYS A 493 32.42 -10.18 8.04
N GLU A 494 33.73 -10.39 7.97
CA GLU A 494 34.33 -11.67 8.39
C GLU A 494 34.25 -11.88 9.91
N ALA A 495 34.37 -10.82 10.72
CA ALA A 495 34.14 -10.88 12.16
C ALA A 495 32.68 -11.24 12.49
N GLU A 496 31.72 -10.65 11.79
CA GLU A 496 30.29 -11.00 11.88
C GLU A 496 30.07 -12.49 11.54
N ARG A 497 30.72 -13.01 10.48
CA ARG A 497 30.66 -14.46 10.17
C ARG A 497 31.27 -15.33 11.28
N CYS A 498 32.35 -14.91 11.92
CA CYS A 498 32.95 -15.64 13.05
C CYS A 498 32.00 -15.73 14.24
N GLU A 499 31.28 -14.65 14.52
CA GLU A 499 30.30 -14.64 15.60
C GLU A 499 29.10 -15.54 15.28
N ALA A 500 28.60 -15.52 14.04
CA ALA A 500 27.52 -16.42 13.61
C ALA A 500 27.89 -17.91 13.70
N GLU A 501 29.17 -18.23 13.50
CA GLU A 501 29.71 -19.58 13.67
C GLU A 501 30.03 -19.95 15.14
N GLY A 502 29.79 -19.04 16.10
CA GLY A 502 29.93 -19.30 17.54
C GLY A 502 31.34 -19.08 18.11
N SER A 503 32.18 -18.30 17.42
CA SER A 503 33.57 -18.00 17.82
C SER A 503 33.74 -16.49 18.18
N PRO A 504 33.34 -16.06 19.39
CA PRO A 504 33.33 -14.64 19.76
C PRO A 504 34.73 -14.07 20.04
N ARG A 505 35.71 -14.86 20.48
CA ARG A 505 37.05 -14.35 20.79
C ARG A 505 37.88 -14.08 19.54
N THR A 506 37.78 -14.93 18.53
CA THR A 506 38.37 -14.63 17.22
C THR A 506 37.76 -13.39 16.58
N CYS A 507 36.45 -13.20 16.73
CA CYS A 507 35.79 -11.97 16.33
C CYS A 507 36.38 -10.74 17.06
N GLU A 508 36.53 -10.80 18.39
CA GLU A 508 37.20 -9.76 19.17
C GLU A 508 38.64 -9.49 18.68
N ALA A 509 39.41 -10.54 18.40
CA ALA A 509 40.78 -10.46 17.90
C ALA A 509 40.87 -9.75 16.54
N ILE A 510 39.98 -10.11 15.60
CA ILE A 510 39.88 -9.48 14.28
C ILE A 510 39.58 -7.99 14.46
N ILE A 511 38.61 -7.66 15.31
CA ILE A 511 38.17 -6.28 15.55
C ILE A 511 39.30 -5.46 16.17
N LYS A 512 39.96 -5.95 17.22
CA LYS A 512 41.12 -5.27 17.82
C LYS A 512 42.21 -4.96 16.78
N ALA A 513 42.47 -5.88 15.85
CA ALA A 513 43.51 -5.72 14.84
C ALA A 513 43.10 -4.78 13.68
N THR A 514 41.80 -4.61 13.43
CA THR A 514 41.29 -3.99 12.19
C THR A 514 40.53 -2.67 12.40
N VAL A 515 39.97 -2.42 13.59
CA VAL A 515 39.14 -1.22 13.88
C VAL A 515 39.91 0.09 13.80
N ALA A 516 41.23 0.08 14.06
CA ALA A 516 42.09 1.24 13.92
C ALA A 516 42.66 1.43 12.50
N MET A 517 42.36 0.52 11.56
CA MET A 517 42.84 0.63 10.18
C MET A 517 42.05 1.70 9.41
N GLU A 518 42.77 2.55 8.69
CA GLU A 518 42.20 3.52 7.74
C GLU A 518 41.27 4.58 8.39
N VAL A 519 41.43 4.87 9.69
CA VAL A 519 40.64 5.89 10.41
C VAL A 519 41.52 7.02 10.93
N GLU A 520 41.20 8.24 10.50
CA GLU A 520 41.78 9.48 11.03
C GLU A 520 41.45 9.65 12.50
N GLU A 521 42.37 10.22 13.28
CA GLU A 521 42.28 10.19 14.75
C GLU A 521 41.06 10.97 15.29
N GLU A 522 40.60 11.97 14.54
CA GLU A 522 39.46 12.83 14.88
C GLU A 522 38.12 12.11 14.68
N ASP A 523 37.98 11.31 13.62
CA ASP A 523 36.73 10.60 13.26
C ASP A 523 36.60 9.19 13.88
N ARG A 524 37.60 8.74 14.64
CA ARG A 524 37.59 7.41 15.30
C ARG A 524 36.36 7.17 16.14
N LEU A 525 35.94 8.15 16.94
CA LEU A 525 34.78 7.96 17.82
C LEU A 525 33.51 7.71 17.02
N ASP A 526 33.20 8.60 16.08
CA ASP A 526 31.92 8.59 15.38
C ASP A 526 31.85 7.35 14.48
N THR A 527 32.94 7.01 13.78
CA THR A 527 32.97 5.81 12.92
C THR A 527 32.89 4.50 13.71
N TRP A 528 33.46 4.40 14.91
CA TRP A 528 33.33 3.19 15.74
C TRP A 528 31.94 3.06 16.34
N VAL A 529 31.33 4.19 16.69
CA VAL A 529 29.97 4.24 17.22
C VAL A 529 28.96 3.86 16.13
N THR A 530 29.10 4.38 14.91
CA THR A 530 28.22 3.99 13.79
C THR A 530 28.37 2.52 13.43
N ASP A 531 29.59 1.99 13.48
CA ASP A 531 29.83 0.57 13.18
C ASP A 531 29.25 -0.34 14.25
N ALA A 532 29.35 0.03 15.53
CA ALA A 532 28.71 -0.70 16.62
C ALA A 532 27.18 -0.71 16.46
N GLU A 533 26.56 0.42 16.13
CA GLU A 533 25.12 0.51 15.84
C GLU A 533 24.74 -0.31 14.61
N SER A 534 25.58 -0.33 13.58
CA SER A 534 25.36 -1.12 12.37
C SER A 534 25.43 -2.62 12.65
N ALA A 535 26.37 -3.06 13.49
CA ALA A 535 26.50 -4.44 13.94
C ALA A 535 25.32 -4.85 14.84
N GLU A 536 24.87 -3.97 15.75
CA GLU A 536 23.67 -4.18 16.58
C GLU A 536 22.41 -4.33 15.72
N ALA A 537 22.24 -3.48 14.69
CA ALA A 537 21.12 -3.57 13.76
C ALA A 537 21.12 -4.89 12.95
N ARG A 538 22.28 -5.50 12.73
CA ARG A 538 22.42 -6.84 12.12
C ARG A 538 22.24 -7.98 13.13
N GLY A 539 22.12 -7.69 14.43
CA GLY A 539 21.98 -8.67 15.50
C GLY A 539 23.30 -9.33 15.92
N MET A 540 24.44 -8.75 15.55
CA MET A 540 25.77 -9.26 15.86
C MET A 540 26.29 -8.55 17.12
N VAL A 541 26.08 -9.17 18.29
CA VAL A 541 26.28 -8.57 19.61
C VAL A 541 27.74 -8.62 20.04
N GLY A 542 28.44 -9.72 19.75
CA GLY A 542 29.84 -9.95 20.06
C GLY A 542 30.77 -9.00 19.32
N THR A 543 30.51 -8.77 18.02
CA THR A 543 31.20 -7.76 17.21
C THR A 543 30.99 -6.36 17.79
N ALA A 544 29.74 -5.97 18.05
CA ALA A 544 29.43 -4.67 18.64
C ALA A 544 30.06 -4.48 20.04
N ARG A 545 30.03 -5.50 20.90
CA ARG A 545 30.72 -5.52 22.20
C ARG A 545 32.22 -5.33 22.05
N ALA A 546 32.84 -6.01 21.11
CA ALA A 546 34.28 -5.90 20.86
C ALA A 546 34.68 -4.50 20.37
N ILE A 547 33.89 -3.91 19.47
CA ILE A 547 34.11 -2.54 18.97
C ILE A 547 33.97 -1.54 20.12
N LEU A 548 32.92 -1.64 20.92
CA LEU A 548 32.69 -0.76 22.07
C LEU A 548 33.77 -0.94 23.14
N ALA A 549 34.18 -2.17 23.45
CA ALA A 549 35.26 -2.43 24.40
C ALA A 549 36.61 -1.86 23.93
N TYR A 550 36.90 -1.93 22.61
CA TYR A 550 38.07 -1.29 22.04
C TYR A 550 37.98 0.24 22.10
N ALA A 551 36.83 0.80 21.72
CA ALA A 551 36.57 2.23 21.78
C ALA A 551 36.70 2.78 23.21
N LEU A 552 36.22 2.04 24.22
CA LEU A 552 36.29 2.41 25.64
C LEU A 552 37.71 2.41 26.19
N LYS A 553 38.59 1.51 25.70
CA LYS A 553 40.02 1.54 26.06
C LYS A 553 40.72 2.78 25.53
N VAL A 554 40.34 3.24 24.34
CA VAL A 554 40.95 4.42 23.70
C VAL A 554 40.35 5.72 24.23
N PHE A 555 39.05 5.74 24.53
CA PHE A 555 38.33 6.92 25.03
C PHE A 555 37.54 6.63 26.33
N PRO A 556 38.23 6.56 27.50
CA PRO A 556 37.57 6.28 28.78
C PRO A 556 36.64 7.41 29.26
N ASP A 557 36.86 8.65 28.82
CA ASP A 557 36.20 9.84 29.40
C ASP A 557 34.81 10.15 28.82
N LYS A 558 34.39 9.43 27.76
CA LYS A 558 33.17 9.78 27.01
C LYS A 558 31.94 9.06 27.56
N ARG A 559 31.07 9.82 28.25
CA ARG A 559 29.78 9.34 28.82
C ARG A 559 28.86 8.60 27.83
N ASN A 560 28.79 9.07 26.58
CA ASN A 560 27.87 8.53 25.58
C ASN A 560 28.27 7.10 25.17
N LEU A 561 29.57 6.81 25.16
CA LEU A 561 30.10 5.50 24.77
C LEU A 561 29.81 4.46 25.85
N TRP A 562 30.03 4.81 27.12
CA TRP A 562 29.63 3.97 28.25
C TRP A 562 28.13 3.71 28.30
N ARG A 563 27.30 4.71 27.97
CA ARG A 563 25.85 4.54 27.89
C ARG A 563 25.48 3.52 26.81
N LYS A 564 26.04 3.61 25.61
CA LYS A 564 25.80 2.65 24.53
C LYS A 564 26.25 1.23 24.89
N ALA A 565 27.41 1.09 25.55
CA ALA A 565 27.88 -0.20 26.03
C ALA A 565 26.93 -0.79 27.09
N ALA A 566 26.45 0.04 28.03
CA ALA A 566 25.48 -0.39 29.03
C ALA A 566 24.11 -0.72 28.43
N ASP A 567 23.64 0.02 27.43
CA ASP A 567 22.39 -0.28 26.71
C ASP A 567 22.50 -1.61 25.94
N LEU A 568 23.64 -1.88 25.28
CA LEU A 568 23.92 -3.14 24.59
C LEU A 568 23.99 -4.34 25.55
N GLU A 569 24.65 -4.18 26.70
CA GLU A 569 24.67 -5.23 27.72
C GLU A 569 23.31 -5.41 28.40
N LYS A 570 22.48 -4.36 28.48
CA LYS A 570 21.11 -4.47 29.00
C LYS A 570 20.19 -5.25 28.05
N THR A 571 20.36 -5.10 26.74
CA THR A 571 19.53 -5.79 25.74
C THR A 571 19.98 -7.23 25.49
N HIS A 572 21.29 -7.48 25.45
CA HIS A 572 21.86 -8.76 25.01
C HIS A 572 22.86 -9.40 25.99
N GLY A 573 23.22 -8.69 27.06
CA GLY A 573 24.28 -9.10 27.98
C GLY A 573 23.84 -10.01 29.12
N THR A 574 24.84 -10.45 29.86
CA THR A 574 24.68 -11.14 31.15
C THR A 574 24.70 -10.13 32.28
N ARG A 575 24.06 -10.43 33.41
CA ARG A 575 24.03 -9.53 34.58
C ARG A 575 25.43 -9.19 35.10
N GLU A 576 26.34 -10.15 35.03
CA GLU A 576 27.73 -9.96 35.46
C GLU A 576 28.52 -9.07 34.50
N SER A 577 28.28 -9.19 33.18
CA SER A 577 28.93 -8.33 32.20
C SER A 577 28.45 -6.88 32.28
N LEU A 578 27.16 -6.67 32.55
CA LEU A 578 26.59 -5.34 32.72
C LEU A 578 27.12 -4.66 34.00
N ASP A 579 27.15 -5.33 35.16
CA ASP A 579 27.74 -4.76 36.39
C ASP A 579 29.25 -4.50 36.24
N ALA A 580 29.98 -5.35 35.51
CA ALA A 580 31.39 -5.12 35.20
C ALA A 580 31.60 -3.87 34.33
N VAL A 581 30.78 -3.68 33.29
CA VAL A 581 30.84 -2.47 32.45
C VAL A 581 30.44 -1.24 33.24
N LEU A 582 29.37 -1.31 34.04
CA LEU A 582 28.86 -0.18 34.81
C LEU A 582 29.79 0.22 35.96
N SER A 583 30.42 -0.74 36.64
CA SER A 583 31.43 -0.45 37.68
C SER A 583 32.68 0.21 37.09
N GLN A 584 33.14 -0.24 35.92
CA GLN A 584 34.21 0.44 35.18
C GLN A 584 33.77 1.84 34.73
N ALA A 585 32.55 1.97 34.21
CA ALA A 585 32.02 3.24 33.75
C ALA A 585 31.95 4.28 34.89
N VAL A 586 31.52 3.84 36.06
CA VAL A 586 31.46 4.64 37.29
C VAL A 586 32.84 5.08 37.75
N HIS A 587 33.87 4.22 37.61
CA HIS A 587 35.23 4.54 37.99
C HIS A 587 35.86 5.60 37.07
N TYR A 588 35.70 5.45 35.76
CA TYR A 588 36.29 6.36 34.77
C TYR A 588 35.47 7.64 34.54
N CYS A 589 34.13 7.57 34.68
CA CYS A 589 33.21 8.68 34.44
C CYS A 589 32.32 8.98 35.68
N PRO A 590 32.88 9.50 36.77
CA PRO A 590 32.14 9.72 38.02
C PRO A 590 31.04 10.80 37.91
N GLN A 591 31.15 11.75 36.98
CA GLN A 591 30.15 12.82 36.79
C GLN A 591 28.92 12.39 35.98
N ALA A 592 28.91 11.18 35.41
CA ALA A 592 27.82 10.72 34.55
C ALA A 592 26.65 10.14 35.38
N GLU A 593 25.71 11.00 35.76
CA GLU A 593 24.54 10.66 36.59
C GLU A 593 23.72 9.47 36.06
N VAL A 594 23.53 9.39 34.74
CA VAL A 594 22.72 8.33 34.11
C VAL A 594 23.33 6.95 34.32
N LEU A 595 24.66 6.82 34.31
CA LEU A 595 25.34 5.53 34.49
C LEU A 595 25.21 5.03 35.93
N TRP A 596 25.31 5.94 36.90
CA TRP A 596 25.00 5.65 38.30
C TRP A 596 23.56 5.16 38.47
N LEU A 597 22.59 5.83 37.85
CA LEU A 597 21.18 5.42 37.88
C LEU A 597 20.94 4.06 37.22
N MET A 598 21.62 3.78 36.11
CA MET A 598 21.54 2.47 35.45
C MET A 598 22.10 1.37 36.35
N SER A 599 23.25 1.60 37.00
CA SER A 599 23.85 0.63 37.92
C SER A 599 23.01 0.39 39.17
N ALA A 600 22.44 1.44 39.76
CA ALA A 600 21.53 1.32 40.89
C ALA A 600 20.25 0.56 40.50
N LYS A 601 19.69 0.84 39.31
CA LYS A 601 18.50 0.15 38.80
C LYS A 601 18.76 -1.33 38.50
N GLU A 602 19.93 -1.67 37.98
CA GLU A 602 20.30 -3.07 37.74
C GLU A 602 20.41 -3.86 39.04
N LYS A 603 21.16 -3.34 40.03
CA LYS A 603 21.29 -3.99 41.34
C LYS A 603 19.95 -4.14 42.05
N TRP A 604 19.09 -3.14 41.88
CA TRP A 604 17.73 -3.21 42.38
C TRP A 604 16.89 -4.28 41.68
N ASN A 605 16.94 -4.36 40.34
CA ASN A 605 16.28 -5.43 39.58
C ASN A 605 16.83 -6.83 39.92
N ALA A 606 18.10 -6.91 40.34
CA ALA A 606 18.70 -8.14 40.85
C ALA A 606 18.20 -8.52 42.26
N GLY A 607 17.46 -7.63 42.93
CA GLY A 607 16.93 -7.82 44.27
C GLY A 607 17.88 -7.42 45.39
N ASP A 608 19.08 -6.91 45.07
CA ASP A 608 20.07 -6.47 46.05
C ASP A 608 19.88 -4.98 46.38
N VAL A 609 18.93 -4.71 47.26
CA VAL A 609 18.63 -3.37 47.76
C VAL A 609 19.82 -2.75 48.53
N PRO A 610 20.53 -3.46 49.42
CA PRO A 610 21.73 -2.92 50.07
C PRO A 610 22.82 -2.49 49.09
N ALA A 611 23.17 -3.30 48.09
CA ALA A 611 24.19 -2.92 47.13
C ALA A 611 23.75 -1.75 46.23
N ALA A 612 22.45 -1.63 45.93
CA ALA A 612 21.91 -0.46 45.25
C ALA A 612 22.05 0.83 46.10
N ARG A 613 21.86 0.74 47.42
CA ARG A 613 22.11 1.85 48.36
C ARG A 613 23.58 2.25 48.38
N GLU A 614 24.50 1.29 48.48
CA GLU A 614 25.94 1.58 48.44
C GLU A 614 26.37 2.28 47.14
N VAL A 615 25.79 1.87 46.01
CA VAL A 615 26.04 2.53 44.72
C VAL A 615 25.51 3.96 44.71
N LEU A 616 24.31 4.21 45.26
CA LEU A 616 23.76 5.56 45.38
C LEU A 616 24.52 6.43 46.39
N GLU A 617 25.05 5.86 47.48
CA GLU A 617 25.93 6.55 48.41
C GLU A 617 27.22 6.99 47.75
N LYS A 618 27.87 6.09 46.99
CA LYS A 618 29.03 6.44 46.15
C LYS A 618 28.66 7.52 45.12
N ALA A 619 27.46 7.46 44.57
CA ALA A 619 26.96 8.46 43.64
C ALA A 619 26.74 9.84 44.31
N PHE A 620 26.32 9.90 45.58
CA PHE A 620 26.21 11.15 46.34
C PHE A 620 27.56 11.80 46.63
N VAL A 621 28.59 10.99 46.90
CA VAL A 621 29.97 11.48 47.07
C VAL A 621 30.49 12.05 45.75
N ALA A 622 30.18 11.41 44.62
CA ALA A 622 30.60 11.86 43.31
C ALA A 622 29.82 13.09 42.82
N ASN A 623 28.51 13.15 43.06
CA ASN A 623 27.60 14.19 42.56
C ASN A 623 26.60 14.65 43.65
N PRO A 624 26.98 15.58 44.53
CA PRO A 624 26.12 16.06 45.60
C PRO A 624 24.86 16.82 45.13
N GLU A 625 24.94 17.50 43.98
CA GLU A 625 23.89 18.40 43.47
C GLU A 625 22.91 17.71 42.50
N SER A 626 23.13 16.46 42.11
CA SER A 626 22.32 15.80 41.07
C SER A 626 20.89 15.52 41.55
N GLU A 627 19.93 16.22 40.95
CA GLU A 627 18.50 16.01 41.18
C GLU A 627 18.06 14.57 40.89
N GLN A 628 18.58 13.95 39.83
CA GLN A 628 18.10 12.64 39.38
C GLN A 628 18.48 11.52 40.36
N ILE A 629 19.67 11.61 40.95
CA ILE A 629 20.16 10.65 41.95
C ILE A 629 19.34 10.77 43.24
N TRP A 630 19.07 11.99 43.71
CA TRP A 630 18.20 12.22 44.87
C TRP A 630 16.80 11.63 44.66
N LEU A 631 16.20 11.84 43.49
CA LEU A 631 14.88 11.30 43.18
C LEU A 631 14.88 9.77 43.05
N ALA A 632 15.97 9.18 42.54
CA ALA A 632 16.10 7.73 42.45
C ALA A 632 16.28 7.08 43.83
N ALA A 633 17.06 7.69 44.73
CA ALA A 633 17.19 7.24 46.11
C ALA A 633 15.84 7.31 46.85
N VAL A 634 15.10 8.41 46.69
CA VAL A 634 13.75 8.55 47.28
C VAL A 634 12.79 7.50 46.70
N LYS A 635 12.89 7.20 45.40
CA LYS A 635 12.07 6.14 44.76
C LYS A 635 12.40 4.76 45.33
N LEU A 636 13.69 4.43 45.47
CA LEU A 636 14.15 3.17 46.05
C LEU A 636 13.61 2.99 47.48
N GLU A 637 13.75 3.99 48.33
CA GLU A 637 13.28 3.90 49.73
C GLU A 637 11.75 3.90 49.84
N ALA A 638 11.05 4.64 48.96
CA ALA A 638 9.59 4.67 48.94
C ALA A 638 8.98 3.31 48.52
N GLU A 639 9.59 2.62 47.55
CA GLU A 639 9.12 1.30 47.10
C GLU A 639 9.42 0.18 48.11
N ASN A 640 10.50 0.33 48.90
CA ASN A 640 10.82 -0.60 49.99
C ASN A 640 10.02 -0.35 51.28
N GLY A 641 9.17 0.69 51.32
CA GLY A 641 8.31 1.00 52.46
C GLY A 641 8.98 1.79 53.60
N GLU A 642 10.24 2.21 53.44
CA GLU A 642 10.99 3.00 54.43
C GLU A 642 10.66 4.50 54.28
N LEU A 643 9.41 4.84 54.59
CA LEU A 643 8.83 6.16 54.36
C LEU A 643 9.48 7.28 55.20
N GLY A 644 10.01 6.94 56.38
CA GLY A 644 10.72 7.88 57.25
C GLY A 644 12.03 8.36 56.63
N VAL A 645 12.86 7.41 56.17
CA VAL A 645 14.14 7.69 55.51
C VAL A 645 13.93 8.46 54.21
N ALA A 646 12.92 8.07 53.42
CA ALA A 646 12.55 8.79 52.20
C ALA A 646 12.19 10.26 52.45
N ARG A 647 11.50 10.56 53.56
CA ARG A 647 11.16 11.94 53.95
C ARG A 647 12.41 12.73 54.35
N GLU A 648 13.30 12.16 55.13
CA GLU A 648 14.55 12.82 55.51
C GLU A 648 15.44 13.10 54.29
N LEU A 649 15.53 12.14 53.37
CA LEU A 649 16.22 12.31 52.08
C LEU A 649 15.60 13.44 51.26
N LEU A 650 14.26 13.55 51.20
CA LEU A 650 13.59 14.67 50.52
C LEU A 650 13.86 16.02 51.18
N VAL A 651 13.91 16.09 52.52
CA VAL A 651 14.26 17.32 53.23
C VAL A 651 15.70 17.72 52.95
N ARG A 652 16.64 16.78 52.97
CA ARG A 652 18.04 17.02 52.59
C ARG A 652 18.15 17.45 51.13
N ALA A 653 17.42 16.80 50.22
CA ALA A 653 17.39 17.16 48.81
C ALA A 653 16.85 18.59 48.58
N ARG A 654 15.83 19.02 49.35
CA ARG A 654 15.33 20.41 49.32
C ARG A 654 16.39 21.43 49.75
N THR A 655 17.28 21.06 50.68
CA THR A 655 18.35 21.97 51.14
C THR A 655 19.57 22.00 50.23
N VAL A 656 19.92 20.88 49.60
CA VAL A 656 21.16 20.74 48.83
C VAL A 656 20.95 21.11 47.35
N ALA A 657 19.91 20.57 46.72
CA ALA A 657 19.68 20.74 45.27
C ALA A 657 18.58 21.78 44.93
N ASP A 658 17.71 22.12 45.89
CA ASP A 658 16.63 23.15 45.83
C ASP A 658 15.94 23.32 44.44
N THR A 659 15.66 22.21 43.74
CA THR A 659 15.12 22.24 42.36
C THR A 659 13.60 22.08 42.34
N GLU A 660 12.93 22.72 41.37
CA GLU A 660 11.46 22.73 41.20
C GLU A 660 10.82 21.32 41.22
N ARG A 661 11.50 20.34 40.61
CA ARG A 661 10.98 18.97 40.51
C ARG A 661 11.20 18.15 41.78
N ILE A 662 12.20 18.45 42.61
CA ILE A 662 12.34 17.91 43.98
C ILE A 662 11.18 18.41 44.85
N TRP A 663 10.89 19.72 44.82
CA TRP A 663 9.73 20.28 45.53
C TRP A 663 8.42 19.63 45.11
N MET A 664 8.20 19.50 43.81
CA MET A 664 7.05 18.78 43.27
C MET A 664 6.95 17.34 43.78
N LYS A 665 8.04 16.56 43.70
CA LYS A 665 8.05 15.15 44.12
C LYS A 665 7.84 15.01 45.62
N SER A 666 8.37 15.95 46.39
CA SER A 666 8.17 16.00 47.84
C SER A 666 6.71 16.31 48.22
N ALA A 667 6.04 17.22 47.49
CA ALA A 667 4.62 17.48 47.66
C ALA A 667 3.75 16.29 47.23
N VAL A 668 4.12 15.59 46.15
CA VAL A 668 3.44 14.36 45.73
C VAL A 668 3.64 13.25 46.76
N PHE A 669 4.84 13.11 47.32
CA PHE A 669 5.12 12.13 48.38
C PHE A 669 4.23 12.38 49.61
N GLU A 670 4.15 13.63 50.08
CA GLU A 670 3.26 13.99 51.20
C GLU A 670 1.76 13.79 50.87
N ARG A 671 1.37 14.02 49.61
CA ARG A 671 0.02 13.72 49.12
C ARG A 671 -0.29 12.23 49.16
N GLN A 672 0.64 11.38 48.72
CA GLN A 672 0.47 9.91 48.72
C GLN A 672 0.32 9.35 50.13
N GLN A 673 0.94 9.99 51.13
CA GLN A 673 0.81 9.63 52.54
C GLN A 673 -0.48 10.18 53.20
N GLY A 674 -1.35 10.86 52.45
CA GLY A 674 -2.58 11.45 52.96
C GLY A 674 -2.37 12.68 53.86
N GLN A 675 -1.15 13.20 53.96
CA GLN A 675 -0.81 14.37 54.78
C GLN A 675 -1.03 15.67 53.99
N TYR A 676 -2.30 15.96 53.69
CA TYR A 676 -2.65 17.09 52.81
C TYR A 676 -2.26 18.46 53.37
N ALA A 677 -2.26 18.64 54.70
CA ALA A 677 -1.87 19.92 55.31
C ALA A 677 -0.39 20.25 55.09
N ALA A 678 0.49 19.28 55.39
CA ALA A 678 1.93 19.40 55.13
C ALA A 678 2.20 19.58 53.62
N ALA A 679 1.50 18.85 52.76
CA ALA A 679 1.62 18.99 51.31
C ALA A 679 1.24 20.40 50.82
N LEU A 680 0.24 21.05 51.41
CA LEU A 680 -0.13 22.43 51.06
C LEU A 680 0.90 23.44 51.57
N GLU A 681 1.50 23.21 52.74
CA GLU A 681 2.61 24.04 53.24
C GLU A 681 3.85 23.92 52.35
N THR A 682 4.21 22.70 51.95
CA THR A 682 5.36 22.47 51.06
C THR A 682 5.12 23.00 49.65
N VAL A 683 3.88 22.94 49.14
CA VAL A 683 3.52 23.58 47.87
C VAL A 683 3.52 25.10 47.99
N SER A 684 2.98 25.69 49.07
CA SER A 684 2.97 27.15 49.23
C SER A 684 4.37 27.75 49.39
N THR A 685 5.25 27.09 50.14
CA THR A 685 6.66 27.45 50.24
C THR A 685 7.36 27.29 48.88
N ALA A 686 7.11 26.19 48.16
CA ALA A 686 7.64 26.00 46.81
C ALA A 686 7.13 27.06 45.82
N LEU A 687 5.86 27.47 45.89
CA LEU A 687 5.29 28.50 45.03
C LEU A 687 5.83 29.90 45.34
N SER A 688 6.22 30.17 46.59
CA SER A 688 6.89 31.42 46.96
C SER A 688 8.28 31.53 46.31
N LYS A 689 8.99 30.40 46.20
CA LYS A 689 10.30 30.30 45.53
C LYS A 689 10.18 30.23 44.01
N PHE A 690 9.23 29.44 43.51
CA PHE A 690 9.07 29.08 42.10
C PHE A 690 7.65 29.38 41.58
N PRO A 691 7.29 30.65 41.42
CA PRO A 691 5.94 31.05 40.97
C PRO A 691 5.65 30.71 39.50
N LYS A 692 6.68 30.39 38.69
CA LYS A 692 6.55 30.08 37.26
C LYS A 692 6.35 28.59 36.97
N PHE A 693 6.29 27.74 38.00
CA PHE A 693 6.22 26.30 37.80
C PHE A 693 4.77 25.78 37.89
N ALA A 694 4.18 25.47 36.74
CA ALA A 694 2.76 25.13 36.62
C ALA A 694 2.33 23.86 37.35
N LYS A 695 3.20 22.84 37.47
CA LYS A 695 2.83 21.54 38.06
C LYS A 695 2.56 21.64 39.57
N LEU A 696 3.15 22.59 40.28
CA LEU A 696 2.86 22.83 41.69
C LEU A 696 1.41 23.32 41.88
N TYR A 697 0.95 24.24 41.04
CA TYR A 697 -0.45 24.67 41.02
C TYR A 697 -1.41 23.52 40.69
N MET A 698 -0.99 22.58 39.83
CA MET A 698 -1.79 21.38 39.54
C MET A 698 -1.95 20.49 40.77
N ILE A 699 -0.86 20.24 41.49
CA ILE A 699 -0.87 19.42 42.71
C ILE A 699 -1.73 20.10 43.77
N GLN A 700 -1.59 21.41 43.96
CA GLN A 700 -2.44 22.18 44.88
C GLN A 700 -3.93 22.04 44.54
N GLY A 701 -4.29 22.24 43.28
CA GLY A 701 -5.66 22.10 42.80
C GLY A 701 -6.20 20.68 42.96
N GLN A 702 -5.39 19.65 42.70
CA GLN A 702 -5.75 18.24 42.88
C GLN A 702 -5.96 17.89 44.36
N ILE A 703 -5.10 18.39 45.27
CA ILE A 703 -5.29 18.19 46.72
C ILE A 703 -6.62 18.81 47.18
N HIS A 704 -6.92 20.03 46.74
CA HIS A 704 -8.20 20.66 47.07
C HIS A 704 -9.41 19.96 46.45
N GLN A 705 -9.24 19.36 45.25
CA GLN A 705 -10.26 18.54 44.61
C GLN A 705 -10.53 17.25 45.41
N LEU A 706 -9.49 16.59 45.92
CA LEU A 706 -9.62 15.43 46.81
C LEU A 706 -10.32 15.79 48.12
N GLN A 707 -10.05 16.99 48.66
CA GLN A 707 -10.75 17.55 49.83
C GLN A 707 -12.19 18.03 49.52
N LYS A 708 -12.66 17.91 48.28
CA LYS A 708 -13.96 18.42 47.78
C LYS A 708 -14.15 19.94 47.94
N ASN A 709 -13.06 20.69 48.12
CA ASN A 709 -13.06 22.15 48.24
C ASN A 709 -12.93 22.81 46.86
N TYR A 710 -14.01 22.77 46.07
CA TYR A 710 -14.01 23.28 44.69
C TYR A 710 -13.69 24.78 44.57
N ALA A 711 -14.06 25.60 45.56
CA ALA A 711 -13.76 27.04 45.54
C ALA A 711 -12.24 27.32 45.67
N ALA A 712 -11.55 26.62 46.58
CA ALA A 712 -10.11 26.73 46.76
C ALA A 712 -9.34 26.15 45.55
N ALA A 713 -9.83 25.04 44.99
CA ALA A 713 -9.28 24.45 43.77
C ALA A 713 -9.36 25.41 42.58
N ARG A 714 -10.51 26.09 42.39
CA ARG A 714 -10.64 27.16 41.39
C ARG A 714 -9.67 28.31 41.60
N GLY A 715 -9.52 28.77 42.84
CA GLY A 715 -8.56 29.81 43.18
C GLY A 715 -7.13 29.41 42.80
N SER A 716 -6.75 28.18 43.09
CA SER A 716 -5.43 27.61 42.79
C SER A 716 -5.18 27.49 41.28
N TYR A 717 -6.14 26.95 40.53
CA TYR A 717 -6.03 26.85 39.07
C TYR A 717 -6.07 28.23 38.39
N ALA A 718 -6.90 29.16 38.85
CA ALA A 718 -6.94 30.52 38.31
C ALA A 718 -5.64 31.29 38.59
N ALA A 719 -5.03 31.09 39.76
CA ALA A 719 -3.71 31.63 40.08
C ALA A 719 -2.63 31.02 39.17
N GLY A 720 -2.64 29.70 38.98
CA GLY A 720 -1.71 29.02 38.09
C GLY A 720 -1.87 29.45 36.63
N VAL A 721 -3.10 29.65 36.15
CA VAL A 721 -3.39 30.07 34.76
C VAL A 721 -2.88 31.50 34.51
N LYS A 722 -2.96 32.38 35.52
CA LYS A 722 -2.39 33.73 35.45
C LYS A 722 -0.86 33.71 35.45
N ALA A 723 -0.26 32.86 36.30
CA ALA A 723 1.19 32.77 36.43
C ALA A 723 1.84 32.05 35.23
N CYS A 724 1.20 30.99 34.73
CA CYS A 724 1.70 30.10 33.69
C CYS A 724 0.67 29.91 32.56
N PRO A 725 0.42 30.94 31.74
CA PRO A 725 -0.61 30.87 30.70
C PRO A 725 -0.30 29.84 29.60
N LYS A 726 0.99 29.52 29.39
CA LYS A 726 1.47 28.61 28.32
C LYS A 726 1.23 27.13 28.59
N GLU A 727 1.05 26.73 29.85
CA GLU A 727 0.91 25.32 30.20
C GLU A 727 -0.53 24.83 29.97
N ILE A 728 -0.71 23.96 28.99
CA ILE A 728 -2.03 23.51 28.51
C ILE A 728 -2.75 22.62 29.51
N THR A 729 -2.02 21.73 30.18
CA THR A 729 -2.60 20.74 31.10
C THR A 729 -3.34 21.40 32.27
N LEU A 730 -2.95 22.62 32.65
CA LEU A 730 -3.62 23.40 33.69
C LEU A 730 -5.01 23.88 33.26
N TRP A 731 -5.14 24.35 32.01
CA TRP A 731 -6.43 24.73 31.43
C TRP A 731 -7.38 23.54 31.33
N ILE A 732 -6.84 22.36 30.99
CA ILE A 732 -7.60 21.10 30.93
C ILE A 732 -8.11 20.70 32.33
N LEU A 733 -7.24 20.72 33.35
CA LEU A 733 -7.63 20.41 34.72
C LEU A 733 -8.65 21.41 35.27
N ALA A 734 -8.50 22.69 34.98
CA ALA A 734 -9.46 23.72 35.36
C ALA A 734 -10.83 23.50 34.68
N SER A 735 -10.83 23.12 33.40
CA SER A 735 -12.06 22.78 32.66
C SER A 735 -12.76 21.55 33.26
N LYS A 736 -12.00 20.48 33.54
CA LYS A 736 -12.52 19.26 34.19
C LYS A 736 -13.08 19.54 35.58
N LEU A 737 -12.48 20.44 36.35
CA LEU A 737 -13.00 20.85 37.66
C LEU A 737 -14.37 21.54 37.53
N GLU A 738 -14.54 22.43 36.55
CA GLU A 738 -15.83 23.10 36.31
C GLU A 738 -16.90 22.14 35.77
N GLU A 739 -16.48 21.15 34.99
CA GLU A 739 -17.37 20.07 34.53
C GLU A 739 -17.87 19.21 35.70
N LEU A 740 -17.00 18.87 36.65
CA LEU A 740 -17.38 18.14 37.87
C LEU A 740 -18.35 18.93 38.75
N ASP A 741 -18.29 20.26 38.76
CA ASP A 741 -19.27 21.12 39.45
C ASP A 741 -20.54 21.40 38.60
N GLY A 742 -20.70 20.70 37.47
CA GLY A 742 -21.87 20.81 36.57
C GLY A 742 -21.93 22.10 35.75
N LYS A 743 -20.88 22.92 35.74
CA LYS A 743 -20.84 24.24 35.08
C LYS A 743 -20.16 24.16 33.71
N SER A 744 -20.74 23.39 32.79
CA SER A 744 -20.20 23.18 31.43
C SER A 744 -20.00 24.47 30.62
N ILE A 745 -20.83 25.50 30.83
CA ILE A 745 -20.69 26.81 30.18
C ILE A 745 -19.39 27.52 30.60
N LYS A 746 -19.02 27.43 31.89
CA LYS A 746 -17.77 28.01 32.38
C LYS A 746 -16.56 27.23 31.87
N ALA A 747 -16.67 25.91 31.76
CA ALA A 747 -15.65 25.05 31.16
C ALA A 747 -15.38 25.44 29.69
N ARG A 748 -16.43 25.66 28.89
CA ARG A 748 -16.32 26.16 27.50
C ARG A 748 -15.60 27.50 27.42
N ALA A 749 -16.04 28.47 28.23
CA ALA A 749 -15.45 29.81 28.25
C ALA A 749 -13.96 29.77 28.67
N LEU A 750 -13.61 28.90 29.61
CA LEU A 750 -12.24 28.72 30.07
C LEU A 750 -11.36 28.07 28.99
N LEU A 751 -11.87 27.06 28.29
CA LEU A 751 -11.15 26.45 27.16
C LEU A 751 -11.02 27.40 25.97
N GLU A 752 -12.03 28.21 25.68
CA GLU A 752 -11.97 29.24 24.64
C GLU A 752 -10.93 30.31 24.96
N LYS A 753 -10.89 30.77 26.22
CA LYS A 753 -9.83 31.65 26.70
C LYS A 753 -8.46 30.99 26.60
N GLY A 754 -8.36 29.70 26.94
CA GLY A 754 -7.14 28.92 26.79
C GLY A 754 -6.67 28.82 25.34
N ARG A 755 -7.58 28.64 24.37
CA ARG A 755 -7.28 28.60 22.93
C ARG A 755 -6.82 29.96 22.40
N LEU A 756 -7.40 31.07 22.89
CA LEU A 756 -6.95 32.41 22.51
C LEU A 756 -5.52 32.67 23.00
N VAL A 757 -5.20 32.20 24.21
CA VAL A 757 -3.87 32.35 24.81
C VAL A 757 -2.83 31.42 24.16
N ASN A 758 -3.24 30.19 23.80
CA ASN A 758 -2.41 29.19 23.15
C ASN A 758 -3.05 28.72 21.83
N PRO A 759 -2.91 29.49 20.74
CA PRO A 759 -3.43 29.10 19.43
C PRO A 759 -2.76 27.82 18.90
N GLY A 760 -3.50 27.01 18.14
CA GLY A 760 -2.94 25.86 17.41
C GLY A 760 -2.52 24.67 18.27
N ASN A 761 -3.06 24.52 19.49
CA ASN A 761 -2.76 23.37 20.33
C ASN A 761 -3.80 22.24 20.23
N GLU A 762 -3.31 21.04 19.90
CA GLU A 762 -4.09 19.82 19.72
C GLU A 762 -4.88 19.38 20.97
N MET A 763 -4.28 19.47 22.16
CA MET A 763 -4.86 18.96 23.41
C MET A 763 -6.02 19.81 23.91
N LEU A 764 -5.96 21.13 23.71
CA LEU A 764 -7.05 22.04 24.05
C LEU A 764 -8.26 21.82 23.13
N TRP A 765 -8.00 21.62 21.84
CA TRP A 765 -9.04 21.27 20.89
C TRP A 765 -9.68 19.92 21.24
N ALA A 766 -8.87 18.90 21.54
CA ALA A 766 -9.34 17.57 21.94
C ALA A 766 -10.23 17.61 23.19
N GLU A 767 -9.83 18.34 24.24
CA GLU A 767 -10.64 18.48 25.45
C GLU A 767 -11.89 19.32 25.22
N SER A 768 -11.85 20.34 24.35
CA SER A 768 -13.07 21.08 23.99
C SER A 768 -14.09 20.22 23.24
N VAL A 769 -13.63 19.37 22.32
CA VAL A 769 -14.50 18.39 21.64
C VAL A 769 -15.05 17.40 22.67
N GLY A 770 -14.21 16.89 23.57
CA GLY A 770 -14.62 15.95 24.61
C GLY A 770 -15.64 16.53 25.59
N VAL A 771 -15.52 17.80 25.98
CA VAL A 771 -16.52 18.49 26.83
C VAL A 771 -17.86 18.60 26.10
N GLU A 772 -17.87 18.93 24.81
CA GLU A 772 -19.12 19.00 24.03
C GLU A 772 -19.78 17.64 23.87
N GLU A 773 -18.99 16.58 23.61
CA GLU A 773 -19.49 15.20 23.55
C GLU A 773 -20.11 14.77 24.89
N ARG A 774 -19.43 15.02 26.02
CA ARG A 774 -19.94 14.68 27.36
C ARG A 774 -21.18 15.50 27.75
N SER A 775 -21.30 16.73 27.24
CA SER A 775 -22.49 17.56 27.42
C SER A 775 -23.68 17.16 26.53
N GLY A 776 -23.50 16.20 25.61
CA GLY A 776 -24.51 15.70 24.68
C GLY A 776 -24.65 16.50 23.37
N GLY A 777 -23.79 17.49 23.13
CA GLY A 777 -23.80 18.35 21.94
C GLY A 777 -23.03 17.79 20.75
N THR A 778 -23.44 16.65 20.17
CA THR A 778 -22.68 15.97 19.10
C THR A 778 -22.43 16.83 17.86
N ALA A 779 -23.40 17.65 17.44
CA ALA A 779 -23.23 18.57 16.31
C ALA A 779 -22.23 19.69 16.60
N GLN A 780 -22.22 20.20 17.84
CA GLN A 780 -21.27 21.22 18.28
C GLN A 780 -19.87 20.61 18.40
N ALA A 781 -19.74 19.38 18.89
CA ALA A 781 -18.49 18.63 18.91
C ALA A 781 -17.90 18.44 17.50
N GLN A 782 -18.71 18.03 16.52
CA GLN A 782 -18.27 17.89 15.12
C GLN A 782 -17.83 19.24 14.51
N ALA A 783 -18.56 20.32 14.78
CA ALA A 783 -18.19 21.66 14.32
C ALA A 783 -16.87 22.13 14.95
N MET A 784 -16.67 21.88 16.25
CA MET A 784 -15.42 22.20 16.95
C MET A 784 -14.26 21.34 16.46
N LEU A 785 -14.51 20.07 16.13
CA LEU A 785 -13.52 19.16 15.57
C LEU A 785 -13.09 19.57 14.16
N ALA A 786 -14.04 20.01 13.32
CA ALA A 786 -13.73 20.55 12.00
C ALA A 786 -12.87 21.81 12.08
N ARG A 787 -13.17 22.73 13.02
CA ARG A 787 -12.34 23.91 13.30
C ARG A 787 -10.94 23.54 13.81
N GLY A 788 -10.87 22.60 14.76
CA GLY A 788 -9.60 22.10 15.28
C GLY A 788 -8.71 21.48 14.20
N LEU A 789 -9.28 20.73 13.24
CA LEU A 789 -8.54 20.16 12.12
C LEU A 789 -8.12 21.20 11.05
N GLN A 790 -8.82 22.35 10.96
CA GLN A 790 -8.39 23.45 10.11
C GLN A 790 -7.16 24.16 10.68
N GLU A 791 -7.13 24.38 12.00
CA GLU A 791 -5.98 24.98 12.68
C GLU A 791 -4.80 24.00 12.81
N CYS A 792 -5.09 22.73 13.11
CA CYS A 792 -4.10 21.69 13.37
C CYS A 792 -4.28 20.48 12.45
N PRO A 793 -3.90 20.58 11.15
CA PRO A 793 -4.14 19.53 10.17
C PRO A 793 -3.25 18.29 10.37
N THR A 794 -2.16 18.40 11.13
CA THR A 794 -1.22 17.29 11.39
C THR A 794 -1.54 16.51 12.67
N SER A 795 -2.53 16.95 13.45
CA SER A 795 -2.78 16.40 14.79
C SER A 795 -3.31 14.97 14.78
N GLY A 796 -2.55 14.04 15.36
CA GLY A 796 -2.96 12.64 15.47
C GLY A 796 -4.21 12.44 16.34
N ILE A 797 -4.35 13.22 17.42
CA ILE A 797 -5.44 13.09 18.40
C ILE A 797 -6.76 13.58 17.79
N LEU A 798 -6.76 14.74 17.12
CA LEU A 798 -7.98 15.25 16.49
C LEU A 798 -8.43 14.37 15.32
N TRP A 799 -7.49 13.84 14.53
CA TRP A 799 -7.83 12.85 13.50
C TRP A 799 -8.42 11.58 14.10
N SER A 800 -7.89 11.09 15.24
CA SER A 800 -8.46 9.94 15.94
C SER A 800 -9.91 10.15 16.35
N MET A 801 -10.23 11.31 16.93
CA MET A 801 -11.60 11.69 17.30
C MET A 801 -12.49 11.82 16.07
N SER A 802 -11.97 12.37 14.98
CA SER A 802 -12.72 12.52 13.71
C SER A 802 -13.08 11.19 13.08
N ILE A 803 -12.22 10.17 13.17
CA ILE A 803 -12.54 8.83 12.67
C ILE A 803 -13.70 8.21 13.47
N TRP A 804 -13.77 8.44 14.78
CA TRP A 804 -14.82 7.89 15.63
C TRP A 804 -16.15 8.65 15.55
N ALA A 805 -16.09 9.98 15.37
CA ALA A 805 -17.25 10.83 15.17
C ALA A 805 -18.01 10.55 13.86
N GLU A 806 -17.32 9.98 12.86
CA GLU A 806 -17.90 9.58 11.58
C GLU A 806 -18.75 8.29 11.67
N PRO A 807 -19.82 8.16 10.87
CA PRO A 807 -20.56 6.90 10.72
C PRO A 807 -19.68 5.75 10.24
N ARG A 808 -20.01 4.51 10.65
CA ARG A 808 -19.18 3.31 10.38
C ARG A 808 -18.68 3.15 8.93
N PRO A 809 -19.49 3.38 7.86
CA PRO A 809 -19.02 3.21 6.48
C PRO A 809 -17.97 4.23 6.03
N THR A 810 -18.02 5.46 6.54
CA THR A 810 -17.12 6.56 6.13
C THR A 810 -15.80 6.57 6.91
N ARG A 811 -15.71 5.81 8.02
CA ARG A 811 -14.48 5.74 8.84
C ARG A 811 -13.26 5.29 8.05
N LYS A 812 -13.43 4.37 7.09
CA LYS A 812 -12.32 3.83 6.29
C LYS A 812 -11.74 4.86 5.33
N SER A 813 -12.57 5.68 4.67
CA SER A 813 -12.06 6.76 3.83
C SER A 813 -11.42 7.84 4.68
N ARG A 814 -12.04 8.18 5.82
CA ARG A 814 -11.51 9.18 6.76
C ARG A 814 -10.17 8.78 7.37
N SER A 815 -9.97 7.49 7.66
CA SER A 815 -8.70 7.01 8.21
C SER A 815 -7.56 7.03 7.18
N VAL A 816 -7.87 6.82 5.89
CA VAL A 816 -6.89 7.01 4.80
C VAL A 816 -6.50 8.48 4.67
N ASP A 817 -7.47 9.39 4.78
CA ASP A 817 -7.18 10.83 4.78
C ASP A 817 -6.32 11.24 5.97
N ALA A 818 -6.63 10.70 7.16
CA ALA A 818 -5.85 10.91 8.38
C ALA A 818 -4.39 10.45 8.20
N LEU A 819 -4.15 9.25 7.67
CA LEU A 819 -2.79 8.74 7.43
C LEU A 819 -2.02 9.63 6.44
N LYS A 820 -2.66 10.08 5.35
CA LYS A 820 -2.03 10.98 4.37
C LYS A 820 -1.66 12.34 4.96
N LYS A 821 -2.49 12.88 5.86
CA LYS A 821 -2.29 14.20 6.47
C LYS A 821 -1.34 14.18 7.66
N SER A 822 -1.32 13.08 8.41
CA SER A 822 -0.55 12.95 9.66
C SER A 822 0.79 12.23 9.53
N LYS A 823 1.22 11.86 8.32
CA LYS A 823 2.52 11.18 8.04
C LYS A 823 2.82 10.05 9.04
N ASP A 824 1.87 9.12 9.18
CA ASP A 824 1.98 7.93 10.04
C ASP A 824 2.15 8.19 11.55
N ASN A 825 1.53 9.25 12.10
CA ASN A 825 1.44 9.41 13.56
C ASN A 825 0.90 8.14 14.26
N ALA A 826 1.58 7.70 15.32
CA ALA A 826 1.26 6.43 15.97
C ALA A 826 -0.16 6.34 16.54
N ILE A 827 -0.70 7.45 17.07
CA ILE A 827 -2.09 7.51 17.55
C ILE A 827 -3.08 7.18 16.42
N VAL A 828 -2.83 7.70 15.20
CA VAL A 828 -3.66 7.41 14.03
C VAL A 828 -3.51 5.95 13.61
N THR A 829 -2.28 5.41 13.62
CA THR A 829 -2.07 3.98 13.30
C THR A 829 -2.76 3.05 14.30
N CYS A 830 -2.74 3.37 15.60
CA CYS A 830 -3.48 2.65 16.63
C CYS A 830 -5.01 2.74 16.39
N THR A 831 -5.51 3.90 15.95
CA THR A 831 -6.95 4.03 15.61
C THR A 831 -7.35 3.25 14.37
N VAL A 832 -6.46 3.14 13.38
CA VAL A 832 -6.65 2.26 12.21
C VAL A 832 -6.65 0.79 12.63
N ALA A 833 -5.77 0.39 13.55
CA ALA A 833 -5.77 -0.94 14.13
C ALA A 833 -7.11 -1.24 14.85
N ARG A 834 -7.61 -0.29 15.64
CA ARG A 834 -8.93 -0.37 16.29
C ARG A 834 -10.07 -0.45 15.27
N LEU A 835 -9.97 0.23 14.13
CA LEU A 835 -10.95 0.13 13.04
C LEU A 835 -10.94 -1.28 12.43
N PHE A 836 -9.77 -1.85 12.15
CA PHE A 836 -9.67 -3.23 11.65
C PHE A 836 -10.18 -4.25 12.67
N TRP A 837 -9.94 -4.02 13.95
CA TRP A 837 -10.52 -4.83 15.03
C TRP A 837 -12.04 -4.74 15.05
N ALA A 838 -12.62 -3.53 14.91
CA ALA A 838 -14.07 -3.34 14.80
C ALA A 838 -14.68 -4.00 13.55
N GLU A 839 -13.93 -4.08 12.45
CA GLU A 839 -14.29 -4.82 11.22
C GLU A 839 -14.01 -6.33 11.30
N ARG A 840 -13.52 -6.84 12.44
CA ARG A 840 -13.14 -8.25 12.68
C ARG A 840 -12.04 -8.79 11.76
N LYS A 841 -11.15 -7.92 11.24
CA LYS A 841 -9.98 -8.32 10.44
C LYS A 841 -8.76 -8.48 11.35
N VAL A 842 -8.71 -9.61 12.07
CA VAL A 842 -7.74 -9.89 13.15
C VAL A 842 -6.29 -9.79 12.68
N ASP A 843 -5.93 -10.45 11.58
CA ASP A 843 -4.53 -10.46 11.10
C ASP A 843 -4.03 -9.07 10.72
N LYS A 844 -4.90 -8.28 10.08
CA LYS A 844 -4.59 -6.89 9.75
C LYS A 844 -4.50 -6.05 11.01
N ALA A 845 -5.44 -6.19 11.95
CA ALA A 845 -5.41 -5.44 13.20
C ALA A 845 -4.09 -5.68 13.96
N ARG A 846 -3.61 -6.94 14.05
CA ARG A 846 -2.34 -7.29 14.70
C ARG A 846 -1.14 -6.59 14.07
N VAL A 847 -1.02 -6.63 12.74
CA VAL A 847 0.06 -5.94 12.01
C VAL A 847 0.03 -4.44 12.26
N TRP A 848 -1.16 -3.83 12.32
CA TRP A 848 -1.30 -2.40 12.57
C TRP A 848 -1.06 -2.01 14.04
N PHE A 849 -1.39 -2.87 15.02
CA PHE A 849 -0.99 -2.67 16.41
C PHE A 849 0.53 -2.75 16.58
N ALA A 850 1.17 -3.75 15.99
CA ALA A 850 2.64 -3.83 15.97
C ALA A 850 3.28 -2.61 15.31
N ARG A 851 2.71 -2.12 14.20
CA ARG A 851 3.16 -0.89 13.54
C ARG A 851 3.02 0.34 14.42
N SER A 852 1.97 0.43 15.25
CA SER A 852 1.75 1.57 16.15
C SER A 852 2.77 1.69 17.28
N VAL A 853 3.63 0.69 17.44
CA VAL A 853 4.63 0.57 18.49
C VAL A 853 6.05 0.43 17.89
N ALA A 854 6.19 0.59 16.57
CA ALA A 854 7.44 0.33 15.87
C ALA A 854 8.55 1.35 16.20
N THR A 855 8.22 2.62 16.41
CA THR A 855 9.21 3.68 16.71
C THR A 855 9.43 3.83 18.22
N GLU A 856 10.66 4.13 18.65
CA GLU A 856 10.98 4.36 20.07
C GLU A 856 10.13 5.47 20.73
N GLN A 857 9.79 6.53 19.99
CA GLN A 857 8.91 7.59 20.49
C GLN A 857 7.46 7.11 20.69
N ASP A 858 7.04 6.09 19.94
CA ASP A 858 5.68 5.55 19.97
C ASP A 858 5.51 4.48 21.04
N LYS A 859 6.60 3.78 21.39
CA LYS A 859 6.67 2.82 22.50
C LYS A 859 6.36 3.45 23.86
N ASP A 860 6.59 4.75 24.00
CA ASP A 860 6.35 5.50 25.23
C ASP A 860 4.86 5.80 25.49
N ILE A 861 3.99 5.59 24.49
CA ILE A 861 2.53 5.79 24.62
C ILE A 861 1.88 4.53 25.19
N GLY A 862 1.60 4.54 26.49
CA GLY A 862 0.98 3.44 27.23
C GLY A 862 -0.43 3.06 26.76
N ASP A 863 -1.19 4.01 26.21
CA ASP A 863 -2.54 3.74 25.70
C ASP A 863 -2.52 2.74 24.51
N HIS A 864 -1.47 2.74 23.68
CA HIS A 864 -1.34 1.81 22.56
C HIS A 864 -1.18 0.37 23.05
N TRP A 865 -0.33 0.18 24.06
CA TRP A 865 -0.14 -1.11 24.72
C TRP A 865 -1.43 -1.61 25.38
N GLY A 866 -2.18 -0.71 26.03
CA GLY A 866 -3.48 -1.05 26.63
C GLY A 866 -4.49 -1.57 25.60
N TRP A 867 -4.60 -0.90 24.45
CA TRP A 867 -5.45 -1.35 23.35
C TRP A 867 -4.98 -2.68 22.75
N TRP A 868 -3.67 -2.87 22.59
CA TRP A 868 -3.11 -4.10 22.03
C TRP A 868 -3.36 -5.31 22.95
N VAL A 869 -3.14 -5.16 24.25
CA VAL A 869 -3.46 -6.21 25.23
C VAL A 869 -4.96 -6.54 25.22
N LYS A 870 -5.84 -5.54 25.13
CA LYS A 870 -7.29 -5.76 25.03
C LYS A 870 -7.66 -6.54 23.77
N PHE A 871 -7.01 -6.24 22.64
CA PHE A 871 -7.18 -6.97 21.38
C PHE A 871 -6.71 -8.43 21.48
N GLU A 872 -5.49 -8.68 21.98
CA GLU A 872 -4.95 -10.04 22.08
C GLU A 872 -5.68 -10.87 23.15
N ARG A 873 -6.25 -10.25 24.20
CA ARG A 873 -7.15 -10.96 25.14
C ARG A 873 -8.42 -11.48 24.46
N GLN A 874 -8.92 -10.80 23.43
CA GLN A 874 -10.15 -11.21 22.73
C GLN A 874 -9.89 -12.19 21.59
N HIS A 875 -8.77 -12.05 20.88
CA HIS A 875 -8.51 -12.77 19.63
C HIS A 875 -7.16 -13.51 19.55
N GLY A 876 -6.29 -13.33 20.53
CA GLY A 876 -4.93 -13.89 20.57
C GLY A 876 -4.80 -15.15 21.42
N THR A 877 -3.61 -15.75 21.38
CA THR A 877 -3.20 -16.81 22.31
C THR A 877 -2.61 -16.19 23.58
N PRO A 878 -2.60 -16.91 24.71
CA PRO A 878 -1.98 -16.41 25.95
C PRO A 878 -0.49 -16.06 25.79
N GLU A 879 0.22 -16.73 24.87
CA GLU A 879 1.62 -16.44 24.54
C GLU A 879 1.79 -15.05 23.92
N HIS A 880 0.93 -14.67 22.97
CA HIS A 880 0.98 -13.34 22.36
C HIS A 880 0.69 -12.24 23.40
N VAL A 881 -0.24 -12.48 24.33
CA VAL A 881 -0.50 -11.53 25.44
C VAL A 881 0.74 -11.36 26.31
N ALA A 882 1.41 -12.47 26.67
CA ALA A 882 2.64 -12.42 27.45
C ALA A 882 3.77 -11.69 26.71
N GLU A 883 3.88 -11.87 25.39
CA GLU A 883 4.84 -11.17 24.56
C GLU A 883 4.60 -9.65 24.55
N VAL A 884 3.35 -9.21 24.33
CA VAL A 884 3.00 -7.78 24.36
C VAL A 884 3.28 -7.17 25.73
N ILE A 885 2.97 -7.88 26.82
CA ILE A 885 3.30 -7.43 28.18
C ILE A 885 4.81 -7.31 28.36
N LYS A 886 5.59 -8.30 27.91
CA LYS A 886 7.05 -8.28 28.00
C LYS A 886 7.64 -7.09 27.23
N GLN A 887 7.14 -6.82 26.03
CA GLN A 887 7.58 -5.66 25.24
C GLN A 887 7.19 -4.33 25.90
N CYS A 888 6.00 -4.23 26.50
CA CYS A 888 5.58 -3.05 27.25
C CYS A 888 6.45 -2.80 28.50
N VAL A 889 6.77 -3.86 29.25
CA VAL A 889 7.67 -3.76 30.42
C VAL A 889 9.07 -3.32 30.00
N ALA A 890 9.57 -3.78 28.85
CA ALA A 890 10.85 -3.33 28.31
C ALA A 890 10.84 -1.85 27.87
N ALA A 891 9.71 -1.37 27.35
CA ALA A 891 9.53 0.00 26.87
C ALA A 891 9.33 1.04 27.99
N GLU A 892 8.79 0.66 29.15
CA GLU A 892 8.46 1.55 30.28
C GLU A 892 7.69 2.83 29.84
N PRO A 893 6.44 2.73 29.37
CA PRO A 893 5.71 3.89 28.85
C PRO A 893 5.32 4.92 29.93
N HIS A 894 5.39 6.20 29.58
CA HIS A 894 5.06 7.34 30.44
C HIS A 894 3.92 8.23 29.90
N HIS A 895 3.67 8.18 28.59
CA HIS A 895 2.71 9.03 27.90
C HIS A 895 1.40 8.28 27.60
N GLY A 896 0.33 9.02 27.37
CA GLY A 896 -1.02 8.49 27.19
C GLY A 896 -2.02 9.19 28.10
N LEU A 897 -3.21 9.48 27.58
CA LEU A 897 -4.27 10.16 28.34
C LEU A 897 -4.81 9.26 29.44
N VAL A 898 -5.05 8.00 29.13
CA VAL A 898 -5.61 7.01 30.07
C VAL A 898 -4.52 6.45 30.95
N TRP A 899 -3.36 6.15 30.37
CA TRP A 899 -2.16 5.76 31.11
C TRP A 899 -1.81 6.76 32.21
N GLN A 900 -1.69 8.05 31.88
CA GLN A 900 -1.36 9.06 32.88
C GLN A 900 -2.46 9.27 33.92
N ALA A 901 -3.73 9.09 33.58
CA ALA A 901 -4.81 9.18 34.55
C ALA A 901 -4.65 8.09 35.62
N ILE A 902 -4.45 6.84 35.21
CA ILE A 902 -4.36 5.68 36.10
C ILE A 902 -3.07 5.69 36.94
N VAL A 903 -1.94 6.09 36.35
CA VAL A 903 -0.65 6.21 37.05
C VAL A 903 -0.68 7.32 38.11
N LYS A 904 -1.42 8.41 37.86
CA LYS A 904 -1.50 9.56 38.78
C LYS A 904 -2.54 9.38 39.88
N ASP A 905 -3.37 8.35 39.81
CA ASP A 905 -4.33 8.03 40.88
C ASP A 905 -3.60 7.51 42.12
N ASP A 906 -3.86 8.16 43.26
CA ASP A 906 -3.15 7.87 44.52
C ASP A 906 -3.36 6.42 45.01
N LYS A 907 -4.41 5.73 44.55
CA LYS A 907 -4.70 4.32 44.87
C LYS A 907 -3.81 3.31 44.14
N ASN A 908 -3.13 3.72 43.07
CA ASN A 908 -2.34 2.85 42.21
C ASN A 908 -0.83 3.03 42.42
N VAL A 909 -0.43 3.78 43.43
CA VAL A 909 0.98 4.03 43.77
C VAL A 909 1.63 2.74 44.25
N GLY A 910 2.80 2.41 43.70
CA GLY A 910 3.57 1.19 44.03
C GLY A 910 3.20 -0.04 43.19
N LYS A 911 2.21 0.04 42.30
CA LYS A 911 1.88 -1.05 41.37
C LYS A 911 2.92 -1.17 40.27
N SER A 912 3.17 -2.41 39.83
CA SER A 912 4.10 -2.69 38.72
C SER A 912 3.56 -2.15 37.38
N THR A 913 4.44 -1.92 36.41
CA THR A 913 4.06 -1.49 35.05
C THR A 913 3.08 -2.46 34.38
N LYS A 914 3.20 -3.76 34.70
CA LYS A 914 2.27 -4.79 34.26
C LYS A 914 0.87 -4.58 34.82
N GLU A 915 0.73 -4.36 36.12
CA GLU A 915 -0.58 -4.13 36.75
C GLU A 915 -1.22 -2.83 36.25
N ILE A 916 -0.42 -1.78 36.04
CA ILE A 916 -0.89 -0.52 35.45
C ILE A 916 -1.44 -0.77 34.04
N LEU A 917 -0.73 -1.56 33.23
CA LEU A 917 -1.18 -1.93 31.89
C LEU A 917 -2.50 -2.71 31.90
N GLU A 918 -2.68 -3.61 32.87
CA GLU A 918 -3.94 -4.36 33.03
C GLU A 918 -5.11 -3.43 33.39
N LEU A 919 -4.89 -2.49 34.32
CA LEU A 919 -5.88 -1.47 34.68
C LEU A 919 -6.20 -0.54 33.52
N VAL A 920 -5.20 -0.17 32.72
CA VAL A 920 -5.39 0.66 31.52
C VAL A 920 -6.19 -0.10 30.47
N ALA A 921 -5.89 -1.38 30.23
CA ALA A 921 -6.66 -2.20 29.29
C ALA A 921 -8.13 -2.36 29.71
N GLU A 922 -8.42 -2.36 31.01
CA GLU A 922 -9.79 -2.39 31.55
C GLU A 922 -10.51 -1.04 31.48
N ALA A 923 -9.79 0.06 31.73
CA ALA A 923 -10.34 1.41 31.70
C ALA A 923 -10.59 1.94 30.28
N LEU A 924 -9.85 1.45 29.28
CA LEU A 924 -10.06 1.78 27.88
C LEU A 924 -11.38 1.17 27.40
N GLN A 925 -12.38 2.00 27.09
CA GLN A 925 -13.69 1.58 26.58
C GLN A 925 -13.77 1.65 25.06
#